data_AF-M7SSS4-F1
#
_entry.id   AF-M7SSS4-F1
#
_cell.length_a   1.000
_cell.length_b   1.000
_cell.length_c   1.000
_cell.angle_alpha   90.00
_cell.angle_beta   90.00
_cell.angle_gamma   90.00
#
_symmetry.space_group_name_H-M   'P 1'
#
loop_
_entity.id
_entity.type
_entity.pdbx_description
1 polymer ?
#
loop_
_entity_poly.entity_id
_entity_poly.type
_entity_poly.pdbx_seq_one_letter_code
_entity_poly.pdbx_strand_id
1 'polypeptide(L)'
;MKFAQEFRKSLQREGFPQRWIESAIPYGQLKKCIKKVTNELQELGLDKDMLAQLASSQKDCSDPSSANPNDIAFHYDLDEDGTTSKHLRPRLTIFVHLSDGVAVDASLTPSTRRFLEKVAAKAHGARGRDSSSDSGPASPLLSPTSFNSLASSDWALSPISGSFPREPPSPSSFQRVEVPLVFDGEFFNILQTDVSNLDTLQEQEQKKLLEEVTVLGQEIARVTKPTKGRKGKGDLAKWREIFELYLEARVFFSTRESDHGARTSAQALEQLKWFQDQVMERNILQGLKSEASRQAFSRFLNMNAVLLQNVKFQEINNLAVTKILKKFDKRTALGVARTFPVVVHSDRLLAGSIAKDICAQVSSELISVVPQLEDYLCPICFAVAYWPLRLDCQHVFCSRCLVKMARRGERFCPLCRADVVMQAGLDHFDSARAAFLRRYFPLEVKEKIRANELERNREIFGPDYVDKPCSVILHSLVIAVSVSLPTWKSNVGYEEEQDWVMHRLATGYPRFFVHKSIQAFGREIVAKYGQAGQVAMLFPTKRAALRCVEFMKEKAPEATLAGLNVITLVLDPTKKTPEALRAIKPAVSAVICREDAFPIAKQYWQHSGDGVSSRRAEFCHGLFNEGLLDIETTTTPLPRSPQPKMFRGPKRYQRPGSIDGFANGGNGHGNGSANGNGNGNGTSQGGNTEEINEAVESSRFLEERYGRNLDLSLVENAKSAIRRRIAGVLTSDVDLTTSLPTMSPHARGISNLREDDIYLVPCGMNAIFTTHQLLLKAREPRKSIEFGFPYVDTLKILQKFGPGAVFYGHGSTAELDDLEEKLKSGERFLGFFCEFPGNPLLTCPDLVRIRKLADTYDFAVVVDETVGTFVNVNVLPYADVVVSSLTKIFSGDCNVMGGSFVLNPNGQYYKSLKSIVADVFEDTYWAEDVIFMERNSRDFKTRIDRVNANAEAICEVLIGHPSVKKVYHPKYNESRPHYEACRTPGGGYGGLLSCTLKTKAQAMAFYDALDTAKGPSLGTNFTLTSPYVILAHYRELDWAASFGVDPDLIRISVGLEEDLKSVFANALRAAESVSNES
;
A
#
# COMPACT_ATOMS: atom_id res chain seq x y z
N MET A 1 51.88 -40.09 -26.29
CA MET A 1 50.78 -39.90 -27.27
C MET A 1 49.39 -39.80 -26.63
N LYS A 2 49.24 -40.08 -25.32
CA LYS A 2 47.97 -40.17 -24.60
C LYS A 2 47.02 -38.94 -24.72
N PHE A 3 47.48 -37.72 -24.42
CA PHE A 3 46.59 -36.54 -24.40
C PHE A 3 45.94 -36.16 -25.74
N ALA A 4 46.61 -36.32 -26.89
CA ALA A 4 46.01 -35.95 -28.19
C ALA A 4 44.86 -36.90 -28.59
N GLN A 5 45.01 -38.18 -28.25
CA GLN A 5 43.98 -39.20 -28.45
C GLN A 5 42.85 -39.05 -27.43
N GLU A 6 43.18 -38.68 -26.19
CA GLU A 6 42.23 -38.37 -25.13
C GLU A 6 41.41 -37.11 -25.44
N PHE A 7 42.04 -36.02 -25.91
CA PHE A 7 41.35 -34.80 -26.35
C PHE A 7 40.35 -35.08 -27.48
N ARG A 8 40.76 -35.85 -28.50
CA ARG A 8 39.86 -36.26 -29.60
C ARG A 8 38.72 -37.15 -29.11
N LYS A 9 38.98 -38.07 -28.19
CA LYS A 9 37.95 -38.91 -27.56
C LYS A 9 36.98 -38.08 -26.72
N SER A 10 37.47 -37.10 -25.97
CA SER A 10 36.63 -36.19 -25.18
C SER A 10 35.71 -35.35 -26.06
N LEU A 11 36.19 -34.82 -27.19
CA LEU A 11 35.33 -34.09 -28.14
C LEU A 11 34.22 -34.98 -28.74
N GLN A 12 34.50 -36.27 -28.98
CA GLN A 12 33.53 -37.22 -29.55
C GLN A 12 32.55 -37.79 -28.52
N ARG A 13 32.96 -37.97 -27.27
CA ARG A 13 32.14 -38.56 -26.20
C ARG A 13 31.09 -37.59 -25.66
N GLU A 14 31.36 -36.29 -25.73
CA GLU A 14 30.57 -35.25 -25.05
C GLU A 14 29.45 -34.67 -25.93
N GLY A 15 29.21 -35.24 -27.12
CA GLY A 15 28.03 -34.92 -27.95
C GLY A 15 27.99 -33.51 -28.52
N PHE A 16 29.13 -32.85 -28.70
CA PHE A 16 29.19 -31.50 -29.28
C PHE A 16 28.70 -31.47 -30.73
N PRO A 17 28.10 -30.34 -31.19
CA PRO A 17 27.75 -30.16 -32.60
C PRO A 17 28.97 -30.36 -33.51
N GLN A 18 28.75 -30.96 -34.68
CA GLN A 18 29.82 -31.27 -35.64
C GLN A 18 30.66 -30.04 -36.01
N ARG A 19 30.01 -28.88 -36.19
CA ARG A 19 30.65 -27.58 -36.45
C ARG A 19 31.60 -27.13 -35.32
N TRP A 20 31.29 -27.46 -34.06
CA TRP A 20 32.16 -27.15 -32.93
C TRP A 20 33.40 -28.04 -32.93
N ILE A 21 33.22 -29.33 -33.21
CA ILE A 21 34.34 -30.29 -33.31
C ILE A 21 35.31 -29.89 -34.43
N GLU A 22 34.80 -29.41 -35.55
CA GLU A 22 35.59 -28.92 -36.70
C GLU A 22 36.37 -27.64 -36.38
N SER A 23 35.85 -26.80 -35.48
CA SER A 23 36.48 -25.54 -35.05
C SER A 23 37.43 -25.71 -33.85
N ALA A 24 37.52 -26.93 -33.27
CA ALA A 24 38.34 -27.20 -32.09
C ALA A 24 39.84 -27.19 -32.40
N ILE A 25 40.67 -26.88 -31.41
CA ILE A 25 42.13 -26.76 -31.59
C ILE A 25 42.73 -28.05 -32.19
N PRO A 26 43.41 -28.01 -33.35
CA PRO A 26 44.00 -29.16 -34.01
C PRO A 26 45.33 -29.56 -33.32
N TYR A 27 45.24 -30.01 -32.07
CA TYR A 27 46.35 -30.34 -31.19
C TYR A 27 47.36 -31.32 -31.82
N GLY A 28 46.89 -32.22 -32.69
CA GLY A 28 47.72 -33.17 -33.43
C GLY A 28 48.62 -32.52 -34.48
N GLN A 29 48.10 -31.53 -35.22
CA GLN A 29 48.83 -30.78 -36.26
C GLN A 29 49.83 -29.81 -35.62
N LEU A 30 49.40 -29.06 -34.60
CA LEU A 30 50.28 -28.18 -33.84
C LEU A 30 51.47 -28.93 -33.23
N LYS A 31 51.24 -30.14 -32.72
CA LYS A 31 52.33 -31.00 -32.22
C LYS A 31 53.32 -31.43 -33.31
N LYS A 32 52.87 -31.62 -34.56
CA LYS A 32 53.78 -31.89 -35.68
C LYS A 32 54.62 -30.67 -35.99
N CYS A 33 54.04 -29.47 -35.97
CA CYS A 33 54.76 -28.20 -36.16
C CYS A 33 55.82 -28.00 -35.06
N ILE A 34 55.50 -28.26 -33.78
CA ILE A 34 56.50 -28.20 -32.69
C ILE A 34 57.71 -29.09 -32.98
N LYS A 35 57.52 -30.30 -33.56
CA LYS A 35 58.66 -31.16 -33.93
C LYS A 35 59.52 -30.53 -35.03
N LYS A 36 58.90 -29.89 -36.03
CA LYS A 36 59.64 -29.19 -37.09
C LYS A 36 60.46 -28.03 -36.50
N VAL A 37 59.86 -27.22 -35.63
CA VAL A 37 60.55 -26.12 -34.91
C VAL A 37 61.70 -26.65 -34.06
N THR A 38 61.50 -27.77 -33.35
CA THR A 38 62.58 -28.38 -32.54
C THR A 38 63.75 -28.85 -33.40
N ASN A 39 63.46 -29.44 -34.56
CA ASN A 39 64.49 -29.87 -35.51
C ASN A 39 65.23 -28.67 -36.13
N GLU A 40 64.49 -27.62 -36.51
CA GLU A 40 65.04 -26.36 -37.03
C GLU A 40 66.00 -25.71 -36.02
N LEU A 41 65.58 -25.60 -34.76
CA LEU A 41 66.44 -25.13 -33.66
C LEU A 41 67.69 -25.98 -33.48
N GLN A 42 67.58 -27.31 -33.59
CA GLN A 42 68.71 -28.23 -33.49
C GLN A 42 69.68 -28.08 -34.67
N GLU A 43 69.19 -27.89 -35.89
CA GLU A 43 70.02 -27.64 -37.09
C GLU A 43 70.79 -26.31 -37.00
N LEU A 44 70.20 -25.31 -36.32
CA LEU A 44 70.83 -24.02 -36.05
C LEU A 44 71.79 -24.02 -34.85
N GLY A 45 71.90 -25.16 -34.14
CA GLY A 45 72.73 -25.27 -32.93
C GLY A 45 72.16 -24.53 -31.71
N LEU A 46 70.87 -24.20 -31.72
CA LEU A 46 70.12 -23.56 -30.63
C LEU A 46 69.16 -24.58 -30.00
N ASP A 47 69.69 -25.74 -29.61
CA ASP A 47 68.86 -26.77 -29.02
C ASP A 47 68.30 -26.36 -27.64
N LYS A 48 67.38 -27.16 -27.14
CA LYS A 48 66.66 -26.87 -25.89
C LYS A 48 67.62 -26.68 -24.70
N ASP A 49 68.68 -27.48 -24.61
CA ASP A 49 69.57 -27.45 -23.45
C ASP A 49 70.46 -26.20 -23.51
N MET A 50 70.89 -25.79 -24.71
CA MET A 50 71.57 -24.52 -24.96
C MET A 50 70.67 -23.31 -24.65
N LEU A 51 69.43 -23.28 -25.16
CA LEU A 51 68.48 -22.19 -24.87
C LEU A 51 68.08 -22.14 -23.39
N ALA A 52 67.98 -23.28 -22.72
CA ALA A 52 67.74 -23.32 -21.28
C ALA A 52 68.94 -22.81 -20.46
N GLN A 53 70.17 -23.11 -20.89
CA GLN A 53 71.39 -22.57 -20.28
C GLN A 53 71.45 -21.05 -20.44
N LEU A 54 71.24 -20.54 -21.66
CA LEU A 54 71.21 -19.10 -21.95
C LEU A 54 70.10 -18.37 -21.16
N ALA A 55 68.93 -18.99 -20.98
CA ALA A 55 67.86 -18.43 -20.16
C ALA A 55 68.15 -18.49 -18.64
N SER A 56 68.99 -19.42 -18.18
CA SER A 56 69.36 -19.55 -16.77
C SER A 56 70.43 -18.54 -16.36
N SER A 57 71.40 -18.24 -17.23
CA SER A 57 72.38 -17.16 -17.07
C SER A 57 71.72 -15.78 -16.94
N GLN A 58 70.49 -15.65 -17.44
CA GLN A 58 69.69 -14.43 -17.41
C GLN A 58 68.96 -14.18 -16.08
N LYS A 59 68.75 -15.21 -15.24
CA LYS A 59 67.96 -15.11 -13.99
C LYS A 59 68.77 -14.64 -12.78
N ASP A 60 70.09 -14.71 -12.82
CA ASP A 60 70.96 -14.31 -11.70
C ASP A 60 71.30 -12.79 -11.71
N CYS A 61 70.79 -12.02 -12.67
CA CYS A 61 70.91 -10.56 -12.71
C CYS A 61 69.57 -9.88 -12.37
N SER A 62 69.28 -9.71 -11.07
CA SER A 62 68.19 -8.85 -10.58
C SER A 62 68.64 -7.41 -10.28
N ASP A 63 69.89 -7.04 -10.62
CA ASP A 63 70.44 -5.70 -10.46
C ASP A 63 71.11 -5.23 -11.79
N PRO A 64 70.65 -4.16 -12.46
CA PRO A 64 71.12 -3.78 -13.80
C PRO A 64 72.60 -3.34 -13.86
N SER A 65 73.23 -3.11 -12.70
CA SER A 65 74.64 -2.70 -12.58
C SER A 65 75.64 -3.85 -12.36
N SER A 66 75.19 -5.10 -12.27
CA SER A 66 76.07 -6.26 -12.02
C SER A 66 76.14 -7.29 -13.16
N ALA A 67 75.57 -7.00 -14.34
CA ALA A 67 75.66 -7.88 -15.50
C ALA A 67 77.12 -8.02 -15.99
N ASN A 68 77.59 -9.25 -16.13
CA ASN A 68 78.92 -9.55 -16.65
C ASN A 68 78.98 -9.13 -18.14
N PRO A 69 80.04 -8.45 -18.62
CA PRO A 69 80.14 -8.01 -20.03
C PRO A 69 80.14 -9.13 -21.08
N ASN A 70 80.20 -10.40 -20.63
CA ASN A 70 80.30 -11.60 -21.46
C ASN A 70 78.99 -12.42 -21.55
N ASP A 71 77.88 -11.98 -20.96
CA ASP A 71 76.64 -12.77 -20.95
C ASP A 71 75.84 -12.59 -22.26
N ILE A 72 75.63 -13.70 -22.97
CA ILE A 72 74.73 -13.76 -24.14
C ILE A 72 73.28 -13.87 -23.65
N ALA A 73 72.50 -12.81 -23.86
CA ALA A 73 71.06 -12.82 -23.64
C ALA A 73 70.32 -13.13 -24.96
N PHE A 74 69.25 -13.94 -24.90
CA PHE A 74 68.28 -14.03 -26.00
C PHE A 74 66.91 -13.52 -25.55
N HIS A 75 66.14 -13.04 -26.51
CA HIS A 75 64.78 -12.55 -26.34
C HIS A 75 63.90 -13.14 -27.44
N TYR A 76 62.73 -13.66 -27.08
CA TYR A 76 61.77 -14.19 -28.04
C TYR A 76 60.48 -13.37 -27.93
N ASP A 77 60.24 -12.55 -28.95
CA ASP A 77 59.09 -11.65 -29.02
C ASP A 77 58.04 -12.18 -29.97
N LEU A 78 56.78 -11.87 -29.64
CA LEU A 78 55.64 -12.01 -30.52
C LEU A 78 55.15 -10.58 -30.80
N ASP A 79 55.64 -9.96 -31.87
CA ASP A 79 55.21 -8.60 -32.27
C ASP A 79 53.88 -8.66 -33.08
N GLU A 80 52.99 -7.69 -32.88
CA GLU A 80 51.85 -7.44 -33.79
C GLU A 80 52.33 -6.57 -34.97
N ASP A 81 52.16 -7.02 -36.21
CA ASP A 81 52.49 -6.20 -37.39
C ASP A 81 51.56 -4.97 -37.45
N GLY A 82 52.13 -3.76 -37.45
CA GLY A 82 51.42 -2.48 -37.52
C GLY A 82 50.73 -2.17 -38.87
N THR A 83 50.43 -3.19 -39.68
CA THR A 83 49.66 -3.08 -40.93
C THR A 83 48.44 -3.98 -40.86
N THR A 84 47.39 -3.66 -41.61
CA THR A 84 45.98 -4.09 -41.52
C THR A 84 45.63 -5.59 -41.40
N SER A 85 46.59 -6.49 -41.23
CA SER A 85 46.39 -7.93 -40.97
C SER A 85 47.03 -8.35 -39.65
N LYS A 86 46.21 -8.77 -38.67
CA LYS A 86 46.62 -9.28 -37.35
C LYS A 86 47.38 -10.62 -37.47
N HIS A 87 48.61 -10.64 -37.98
CA HIS A 87 49.46 -11.84 -37.97
C HIS A 87 50.55 -11.68 -36.91
N LEU A 88 50.69 -12.67 -36.03
CA LEU A 88 51.78 -12.73 -35.07
C LEU A 88 53.09 -12.98 -35.79
N ARG A 89 54.08 -12.10 -35.60
CA ARG A 89 55.44 -12.33 -36.10
C ARG A 89 56.35 -12.76 -34.96
N PRO A 90 56.65 -14.06 -34.82
CA PRO A 90 57.64 -14.50 -33.86
C PRO A 90 59.05 -14.01 -34.26
N ARG A 91 59.81 -13.50 -33.28
CA ARG A 91 61.15 -12.98 -33.50
C ARG A 91 62.09 -13.48 -32.41
N LEU A 92 63.01 -14.37 -32.78
CA LEU A 92 64.11 -14.77 -31.91
C LEU A 92 65.28 -13.80 -32.11
N THR A 93 65.57 -12.99 -31.09
CA THR A 93 66.69 -12.06 -31.06
C THR A 93 67.77 -12.60 -30.12
N ILE A 94 69.01 -12.67 -30.59
CA ILE A 94 70.18 -13.01 -29.77
C ILE A 94 71.09 -11.78 -29.70
N PHE A 95 71.50 -11.40 -28.49
CA PHE A 95 72.44 -10.31 -28.26
C PHE A 95 73.85 -10.89 -28.11
N VAL A 96 74.72 -10.60 -29.07
CA VAL A 96 76.08 -11.14 -29.10
C VAL A 96 77.08 -10.01 -28.88
N HIS A 97 78.00 -10.18 -27.93
CA HIS A 97 79.15 -9.31 -27.77
C HIS A 97 80.24 -9.74 -28.77
N LEU A 98 80.63 -8.83 -29.66
CA LEU A 98 81.67 -9.08 -30.66
C LEU A 98 82.94 -8.31 -30.26
N SER A 99 84.04 -9.05 -30.09
CA SER A 99 85.39 -8.47 -30.10
C SER A 99 86.14 -9.04 -31.31
N ASP A 100 86.66 -8.17 -32.18
CA ASP A 100 87.42 -8.54 -33.39
C ASP A 100 86.69 -9.47 -34.38
N GLY A 101 85.35 -9.39 -34.44
CA GLY A 101 84.53 -10.17 -35.38
C GLY A 101 84.23 -11.62 -34.96
N VAL A 102 84.54 -11.99 -33.72
CA VAL A 102 84.27 -13.32 -33.15
C VAL A 102 83.30 -13.19 -31.96
N ALA A 103 82.29 -14.07 -31.88
CA ALA A 103 81.34 -14.11 -30.77
C ALA A 103 82.05 -14.59 -29.48
N VAL A 104 82.09 -13.75 -28.45
CA VAL A 104 82.78 -14.04 -27.17
C VAL A 104 81.82 -14.76 -26.22
N ASP A 105 81.80 -16.09 -26.26
CA ASP A 105 81.34 -16.92 -25.15
C ASP A 105 81.91 -18.36 -25.29
N ALA A 106 82.47 -18.87 -24.19
CA ALA A 106 83.05 -20.21 -24.08
C ALA A 106 81.99 -21.32 -23.96
N SER A 107 80.74 -20.97 -23.66
CA SER A 107 79.62 -21.91 -23.49
C SER A 107 78.91 -22.30 -24.80
N LEU A 108 79.15 -21.56 -25.89
CA LEU A 108 78.53 -21.84 -27.20
C LEU A 108 79.13 -23.08 -27.88
N THR A 109 78.28 -23.96 -28.41
CA THR A 109 78.76 -25.07 -29.25
C THR A 109 79.43 -24.57 -30.54
N PRO A 110 80.41 -25.30 -31.12
CA PRO A 110 81.09 -24.89 -32.36
C PRO A 110 80.14 -24.66 -33.53
N SER A 111 79.02 -25.39 -33.57
CA SER A 111 77.91 -25.21 -34.53
C SER A 111 77.19 -23.87 -34.35
N THR A 112 76.84 -23.51 -33.13
CA THR A 112 76.16 -22.23 -32.80
C THR A 112 77.06 -21.04 -33.10
N ARG A 113 78.36 -21.14 -32.76
CA ARG A 113 79.35 -20.09 -33.04
C ARG A 113 79.49 -19.81 -34.53
N ARG A 114 79.67 -20.86 -35.36
CA ARG A 114 79.71 -20.73 -36.83
C ARG A 114 78.43 -20.15 -37.42
N PHE A 115 77.27 -20.48 -36.86
CA PHE A 115 75.99 -19.95 -37.32
C PHE A 115 75.89 -18.45 -37.03
N LEU A 116 76.16 -18.01 -35.80
CA LEU A 116 76.13 -16.60 -35.40
C LEU A 116 77.12 -15.75 -36.21
N GLU A 117 78.33 -16.26 -36.47
CA GLU A 117 79.34 -15.62 -37.34
C GLU A 117 78.82 -15.46 -38.78
N LYS A 118 78.16 -16.48 -39.34
CA LYS A 118 77.59 -16.46 -40.70
C LYS A 118 76.44 -15.47 -40.86
N VAL A 119 75.63 -15.28 -39.81
CA VAL A 119 74.54 -14.30 -39.80
C VAL A 119 75.06 -12.87 -39.58
N ALA A 120 76.05 -12.68 -38.69
CA ALA A 120 76.71 -11.39 -38.47
C ALA A 120 77.42 -10.87 -39.74
N ALA A 121 78.08 -11.76 -40.51
CA ALA A 121 78.70 -11.42 -41.79
C ALA A 121 77.69 -10.94 -42.86
N LYS A 122 76.44 -11.43 -42.82
CA LYS A 122 75.36 -11.01 -43.72
C LYS A 122 74.79 -9.63 -43.36
N ALA A 123 74.77 -9.28 -42.06
CA ALA A 123 74.27 -7.99 -41.59
C ALA A 123 75.21 -6.81 -41.93
N HIS A 124 76.51 -7.05 -42.04
CA HIS A 124 77.50 -6.02 -42.44
C HIS A 124 77.51 -5.69 -43.95
N GLY A 125 76.90 -6.52 -44.80
CA GLY A 125 76.88 -6.33 -46.26
C GLY A 125 75.80 -5.37 -46.80
N ALA A 126 74.89 -4.86 -45.96
CA ALA A 126 73.73 -4.08 -46.40
C ALA A 126 73.83 -2.56 -46.13
N ARG A 127 74.97 -2.04 -45.68
CA ARG A 127 75.23 -0.60 -45.50
C ARG A 127 76.51 -0.17 -46.24
N GLY A 128 76.35 0.33 -47.47
CA GLY A 128 77.37 1.15 -48.14
C GLY A 128 77.67 0.78 -49.61
N ARG A 129 76.94 1.42 -50.54
CA ARG A 129 77.25 1.74 -51.97
C ARG A 129 75.90 2.18 -52.58
N ASP A 130 75.68 3.33 -53.19
CA ASP A 130 76.54 4.38 -53.74
C ASP A 130 75.76 5.71 -53.74
N SER A 131 76.51 6.81 -53.62
CA SER A 131 76.04 8.16 -53.90
C SER A 131 76.62 8.65 -55.22
N SER A 132 75.79 8.97 -56.21
CA SER A 132 76.07 10.04 -57.17
C SER A 132 74.80 10.49 -57.89
N SER A 133 74.50 11.79 -57.69
CA SER A 133 73.79 12.75 -58.55
C SER A 133 72.68 12.29 -59.49
N ASP A 134 71.45 12.77 -59.25
CA ASP A 134 70.85 13.75 -60.16
C ASP A 134 69.71 14.57 -59.49
N SER A 135 69.49 15.74 -60.08
CA SER A 135 68.66 16.89 -59.75
C SER A 135 67.12 16.66 -59.73
N GLY A 136 66.39 17.56 -59.05
CA GLY A 136 64.95 17.47 -58.67
C GLY A 136 63.90 17.56 -59.80
N PRO A 137 62.63 18.00 -59.59
CA PRO A 137 62.06 18.68 -58.42
C PRO A 137 60.63 18.24 -57.96
N ALA A 138 60.18 18.85 -56.85
CA ALA A 138 58.81 19.33 -56.56
C ALA A 138 57.62 18.37 -56.27
N SER A 139 57.17 18.46 -55.00
CA SER A 139 55.77 18.76 -54.57
C SER A 139 54.70 17.65 -54.60
N PRO A 140 53.56 17.81 -53.90
CA PRO A 140 53.43 18.15 -52.46
C PRO A 140 52.24 17.37 -51.80
N LEU A 141 51.90 17.68 -50.53
CA LEU A 141 50.55 17.54 -49.93
C LEU A 141 50.06 16.07 -49.67
N LEU A 142 49.41 15.66 -48.57
CA LEU A 142 48.46 16.28 -47.64
C LEU A 142 48.46 15.53 -46.27
N SER A 143 48.57 16.26 -45.17
CA SER A 143 47.71 16.09 -43.98
C SER A 143 46.25 16.39 -44.37
N PRO A 144 45.17 15.93 -43.69
CA PRO A 144 44.96 16.06 -42.24
C PRO A 144 44.11 14.87 -41.69
N THR A 145 43.57 14.74 -40.47
CA THR A 145 43.00 15.62 -39.45
C THR A 145 42.82 14.67 -38.23
N SER A 146 43.31 14.94 -37.02
CA SER A 146 42.80 15.89 -36.01
C SER A 146 41.52 15.45 -35.29
N PHE A 147 41.56 15.68 -33.97
CA PHE A 147 40.50 15.75 -32.94
C PHE A 147 40.23 14.47 -32.15
N ASN A 148 40.73 14.38 -30.90
CA ASN A 148 40.21 15.00 -29.66
C ASN A 148 38.96 14.25 -29.15
N SER A 149 38.76 13.99 -27.86
CA SER A 149 39.51 14.33 -26.66
C SER A 149 38.76 13.76 -25.44
N LEU A 150 39.45 13.73 -24.28
CA LEU A 150 38.93 14.04 -22.94
C LEU A 150 37.90 13.03 -22.34
N ALA A 151 37.92 12.66 -21.05
CA ALA A 151 38.72 13.07 -19.90
C ALA A 151 38.46 12.12 -18.71
N SER A 152 39.26 12.32 -17.64
CA SER A 152 38.86 12.33 -16.22
C SER A 152 38.95 10.97 -15.48
N SER A 153 39.54 10.81 -14.28
CA SER A 153 40.12 11.76 -13.29
C SER A 153 41.05 11.05 -12.29
N ASP A 154 42.05 11.80 -11.83
CA ASP A 154 42.55 11.98 -10.44
C ASP A 154 42.97 10.79 -9.56
N TRP A 155 44.25 10.80 -9.15
CA TRP A 155 44.64 11.37 -7.84
C TRP A 155 46.18 11.50 -7.72
N ALA A 156 46.60 12.63 -7.16
CA ALA A 156 47.97 13.10 -7.05
C ALA A 156 48.61 12.77 -5.69
N LEU A 157 49.92 12.52 -5.67
CA LEU A 157 50.83 12.84 -4.56
C LEU A 157 52.17 13.37 -5.14
N SER A 158 52.68 14.41 -4.49
CA SER A 158 53.67 15.39 -4.95
C SER A 158 55.12 14.90 -5.14
N PRO A 159 55.96 15.61 -5.95
CA PRO A 159 57.39 15.36 -6.09
C PRO A 159 58.25 16.27 -5.20
N ILE A 160 59.40 15.78 -4.74
CA ILE A 160 60.51 16.61 -4.22
C ILE A 160 61.69 16.50 -5.20
N SER A 161 62.18 17.68 -5.57
CA SER A 161 63.30 18.01 -6.44
C SER A 161 64.68 17.58 -5.92
N GLY A 162 65.61 17.25 -6.83
CA GLY A 162 67.04 17.21 -6.52
C GLY A 162 67.96 16.83 -7.68
N SER A 163 68.43 17.83 -8.43
CA SER A 163 69.79 18.00 -9.04
C SER A 163 70.49 16.85 -9.81
N PHE A 164 70.80 17.13 -11.09
CA PHE A 164 71.92 16.62 -11.91
C PHE A 164 73.31 16.78 -11.21
N PRO A 165 74.46 16.26 -11.72
CA PRO A 165 74.74 15.54 -12.98
C PRO A 165 75.70 14.31 -12.86
N ARG A 166 75.72 13.41 -13.85
CA ARG A 166 76.96 12.77 -14.38
C ARG A 166 76.68 11.85 -15.57
N GLU A 167 77.37 12.11 -16.68
CA GLU A 167 77.59 11.13 -17.77
C GLU A 167 78.20 9.83 -17.24
N PRO A 168 77.90 8.68 -17.89
CA PRO A 168 78.95 7.69 -18.16
C PRO A 168 78.77 7.09 -19.59
N PRO A 169 79.57 6.09 -20.03
CA PRO A 169 80.53 6.22 -21.13
C PRO A 169 80.08 5.49 -22.42
N SER A 170 80.93 5.57 -23.45
CA SER A 170 80.91 4.91 -24.78
C SER A 170 80.29 3.50 -24.88
N PRO A 171 79.73 3.12 -26.05
CA PRO A 171 78.91 1.92 -26.21
C PRO A 171 79.74 0.64 -26.21
N SER A 172 79.39 -0.31 -25.34
CA SER A 172 79.68 -1.73 -25.56
C SER A 172 78.92 -2.18 -26.82
N SER A 173 79.63 -2.71 -27.81
CA SER A 173 79.07 -3.12 -29.10
C SER A 173 78.29 -4.43 -28.99
N PHE A 174 77.08 -4.36 -28.43
CA PHE A 174 76.09 -5.42 -28.55
C PHE A 174 75.50 -5.40 -29.96
N GLN A 175 75.74 -6.45 -30.75
CA GLN A 175 75.07 -6.60 -32.04
C GLN A 175 73.80 -7.45 -31.87
N ARG A 176 72.66 -6.86 -32.20
CA ARG A 176 71.37 -7.53 -32.25
C ARG A 176 71.32 -8.43 -33.49
N VAL A 177 71.22 -9.74 -33.30
CA VAL A 177 71.09 -10.72 -34.39
C VAL A 177 69.69 -11.33 -34.35
N GLU A 178 68.93 -11.15 -35.42
CA GLU A 178 67.61 -11.78 -35.58
C GLU A 178 67.78 -13.14 -36.26
N VAL A 179 67.32 -14.20 -35.59
CA VAL A 179 67.37 -15.58 -36.08
C VAL A 179 66.02 -15.91 -36.70
N PRO A 180 65.94 -16.07 -38.04
CA PRO A 180 64.69 -16.42 -38.69
C PRO A 180 64.38 -17.90 -38.46
N LEU A 181 63.26 -18.16 -37.78
CA LEU A 181 62.63 -19.47 -37.73
C LEU A 181 61.44 -19.45 -38.69
N VAL A 182 61.25 -20.53 -39.45
CA VAL A 182 60.20 -20.64 -40.48
C VAL A 182 59.01 -21.40 -39.92
N PHE A 183 59.24 -22.45 -39.14
CA PHE A 183 58.17 -23.34 -38.67
C PHE A 183 57.46 -22.83 -37.41
N ASP A 184 58.02 -21.84 -36.72
CA ASP A 184 57.36 -21.19 -35.59
C ASP A 184 56.28 -20.22 -36.07
N GLY A 185 56.50 -19.50 -37.18
CA GLY A 185 55.48 -18.77 -37.91
C GLY A 185 54.34 -19.67 -38.37
N GLU A 186 54.62 -20.87 -38.88
CA GLU A 186 53.57 -21.87 -39.21
C GLU A 186 52.77 -22.26 -37.95
N PHE A 187 53.44 -22.49 -36.81
CA PHE A 187 52.78 -22.84 -35.55
C PHE A 187 51.87 -21.74 -35.01
N PHE A 188 52.37 -20.49 -34.94
CA PHE A 188 51.60 -19.37 -34.41
C PHE A 188 50.49 -18.91 -35.35
N ASN A 189 50.67 -19.00 -36.67
CA ASN A 189 49.58 -18.72 -37.61
C ASN A 189 48.43 -19.72 -37.49
N ILE A 190 48.72 -21.02 -37.37
CA ILE A 190 47.69 -22.04 -37.13
C ILE A 190 47.00 -21.77 -35.80
N LEU A 191 47.76 -21.60 -34.72
CA LEU A 191 47.20 -21.40 -33.39
C LEU A 191 46.38 -20.11 -33.28
N GLN A 192 46.84 -19.01 -33.87
CA GLN A 192 46.12 -17.73 -33.90
C GLN A 192 44.83 -17.84 -34.71
N THR A 193 44.89 -18.44 -35.91
CA THR A 193 43.70 -18.64 -36.76
C THR A 193 42.65 -19.49 -36.04
N ASP A 194 43.07 -20.58 -35.39
CA ASP A 194 42.14 -21.46 -34.68
C ASP A 194 41.57 -20.81 -33.41
N VAL A 195 42.37 -20.02 -32.67
CA VAL A 195 41.87 -19.23 -31.53
C VAL A 195 40.86 -18.17 -32.01
N SER A 196 41.14 -17.46 -33.12
CA SER A 196 40.19 -16.50 -33.69
C SER A 196 38.92 -17.14 -34.24
N ASN A 197 39.01 -18.35 -34.82
CA ASN A 197 37.84 -19.12 -35.25
C ASN A 197 36.98 -19.55 -34.05
N LEU A 198 37.63 -19.95 -32.94
CA LEU A 198 36.93 -20.27 -31.69
C LEU A 198 36.27 -19.04 -31.06
N ASP A 199 36.92 -17.88 -31.10
CA ASP A 199 36.34 -16.61 -30.64
C ASP A 199 35.12 -16.23 -31.49
N THR A 200 35.21 -16.37 -32.82
CA THR A 200 34.08 -16.12 -33.74
C THR A 200 32.92 -17.09 -33.48
N LEU A 201 33.21 -18.37 -33.24
CA LEU A 201 32.19 -19.37 -32.88
C LEU A 201 31.54 -19.01 -31.54
N GLN A 202 32.34 -18.58 -30.57
CA GLN A 202 31.87 -18.14 -29.25
C GLN A 202 30.96 -16.92 -29.34
N GLU A 203 31.32 -15.91 -30.13
CA GLU A 203 30.47 -14.74 -30.37
C GLU A 203 29.12 -15.12 -30.99
N GLN A 204 29.13 -16.05 -31.97
CA GLN A 204 27.90 -16.52 -32.59
C GLN A 204 27.00 -17.28 -31.60
N GLU A 205 27.57 -18.16 -30.78
CA GLU A 205 26.81 -18.91 -29.78
C GLU A 205 26.32 -18.01 -28.62
N GLN A 206 27.14 -17.04 -28.20
CA GLN A 206 26.73 -16.01 -27.24
C GLN A 206 25.53 -15.23 -27.77
N LYS A 207 25.59 -14.75 -29.03
CA LYS A 207 24.50 -14.00 -29.64
C LYS A 207 23.20 -14.80 -29.68
N LYS A 208 23.26 -16.07 -30.08
CA LYS A 208 22.09 -16.97 -30.08
C LYS A 208 21.51 -17.16 -28.69
N LEU A 209 22.35 -17.36 -27.67
CA LEU A 209 21.89 -17.51 -26.29
C LEU A 209 21.25 -16.23 -25.75
N LEU A 210 21.80 -15.05 -26.07
CA LEU A 210 21.21 -13.76 -25.68
C LEU A 210 19.84 -13.52 -26.34
N GLU A 211 19.70 -13.87 -27.63
CA GLU A 211 18.42 -13.80 -28.34
C GLU A 211 17.39 -14.75 -27.70
N GLU A 212 17.79 -15.99 -27.37
CA GLU A 212 16.92 -16.97 -26.71
C GLU A 212 16.47 -16.50 -25.31
N VAL A 213 17.38 -15.92 -24.51
CA VAL A 213 17.05 -15.31 -23.20
C VAL A 213 15.96 -14.25 -23.35
N THR A 214 16.10 -13.38 -24.36
CA THR A 214 15.15 -12.29 -24.61
C THR A 214 13.77 -12.82 -25.01
N VAL A 215 13.72 -13.81 -25.92
CA VAL A 215 12.47 -14.46 -26.34
C VAL A 215 11.78 -15.15 -25.16
N LEU A 216 12.55 -15.89 -24.37
CA LEU A 216 12.04 -16.58 -23.20
C LEU A 216 11.51 -15.60 -22.14
N GLY A 217 12.16 -14.45 -21.94
CA GLY A 217 11.69 -13.38 -21.06
C GLY A 217 10.30 -12.87 -21.45
N GLN A 218 10.08 -12.64 -22.75
CA GLN A 218 8.77 -12.21 -23.26
C GLN A 218 7.68 -13.27 -23.07
N GLU A 219 8.01 -14.56 -23.22
CA GLU A 219 7.08 -15.66 -22.99
C GLU A 219 6.70 -15.78 -21.51
N ILE A 220 7.70 -15.72 -20.63
CA ILE A 220 7.49 -15.77 -19.18
C ILE A 220 6.66 -14.56 -18.73
N ALA A 221 6.90 -13.36 -19.26
CA ALA A 221 6.10 -12.16 -18.98
C ALA A 221 4.62 -12.35 -19.32
N ARG A 222 4.31 -13.06 -20.42
CA ARG A 222 2.93 -13.32 -20.83
C ARG A 222 2.23 -14.32 -19.91
N VAL A 223 2.89 -15.42 -19.54
CA VAL A 223 2.28 -16.48 -18.71
C VAL A 223 2.19 -16.13 -17.22
N THR A 224 3.00 -15.17 -16.76
CA THR A 224 3.01 -14.69 -15.38
C THR A 224 2.16 -13.43 -15.15
N LYS A 225 1.56 -12.86 -16.20
CA LYS A 225 0.70 -11.67 -16.10
C LYS A 225 -0.60 -11.99 -15.33
N PRO A 226 -0.95 -11.24 -14.27
CA PRO A 226 -2.19 -11.47 -13.52
C PRO A 226 -3.42 -11.11 -14.37
N THR A 227 -4.33 -12.06 -14.61
CA THR A 227 -5.60 -11.86 -15.36
C THR A 227 -6.70 -11.29 -14.47
N LYS A 228 -7.48 -10.32 -14.98
CA LYS A 228 -8.70 -9.81 -14.31
C LYS A 228 -9.81 -10.88 -14.42
N GLY A 229 -10.21 -11.50 -13.30
CA GLY A 229 -11.36 -12.41 -13.22
C GLY A 229 -11.08 -13.79 -12.57
N ARG A 230 -12.13 -14.40 -11.99
CA ARG A 230 -12.09 -15.65 -11.18
C ARG A 230 -11.61 -16.93 -11.91
N LYS A 231 -11.36 -16.91 -13.22
CA LYS A 231 -11.09 -18.13 -14.03
C LYS A 231 -9.63 -18.37 -14.47
N GLY A 232 -8.68 -17.52 -14.07
CA GLY A 232 -7.26 -17.77 -14.33
C GLY A 232 -6.39 -17.34 -13.16
N LYS A 233 -5.96 -18.26 -12.31
CA LYS A 233 -4.76 -18.02 -11.49
C LYS A 233 -3.57 -18.33 -12.40
N GLY A 234 -2.88 -17.30 -12.89
CA GLY A 234 -1.64 -17.47 -13.66
C GLY A 234 -0.56 -18.20 -12.86
N ASP A 235 0.47 -18.70 -13.55
CA ASP A 235 1.53 -19.52 -12.95
C ASP A 235 2.62 -18.68 -12.23
N LEU A 236 2.32 -17.41 -11.92
CA LEU A 236 3.23 -16.42 -11.32
C LEU A 236 3.91 -16.93 -10.04
N ALA A 237 3.15 -17.48 -9.09
CA ALA A 237 3.70 -17.96 -7.82
C ALA A 237 4.70 -19.12 -8.04
N LYS A 238 4.42 -19.99 -9.00
CA LYS A 238 5.30 -21.12 -9.32
C LYS A 238 6.57 -20.68 -10.03
N TRP A 239 6.49 -19.68 -10.91
CA TRP A 239 7.68 -19.08 -11.52
C TRP A 239 8.58 -18.35 -10.52
N ARG A 240 8.02 -17.73 -9.47
CA ARG A 240 8.83 -17.20 -8.36
C ARG A 240 9.64 -18.28 -7.67
N GLU A 241 8.98 -19.38 -7.28
CA GLU A 241 9.65 -20.53 -6.65
C GLU A 241 10.78 -21.09 -7.55
N ILE A 242 10.57 -21.13 -8.87
CA ILE A 242 11.59 -21.58 -9.85
C ILE A 242 12.80 -20.63 -9.86
N PHE A 243 12.58 -19.32 -9.93
CA PHE A 243 13.69 -18.37 -10.00
C PHE A 243 14.43 -18.21 -8.68
N GLU A 244 13.76 -18.30 -7.54
CA GLU A 244 14.39 -18.36 -6.22
C GLU A 244 15.35 -19.56 -6.13
N LEU A 245 14.88 -20.76 -6.49
CA LEU A 245 15.72 -21.96 -6.52
C LEU A 245 16.90 -21.84 -7.48
N TYR A 246 16.70 -21.20 -8.64
CA TYR A 246 17.77 -21.02 -9.62
C TYR A 246 18.85 -20.04 -9.12
N LEU A 247 18.44 -18.94 -8.47
CA LEU A 247 19.36 -18.00 -7.83
C LEU A 247 20.10 -18.63 -6.65
N GLU A 248 19.46 -19.53 -5.91
CA GLU A 248 20.09 -20.30 -4.82
C GLU A 248 21.10 -21.31 -5.36
N ALA A 249 20.78 -21.98 -6.47
CA ALA A 249 21.65 -22.96 -7.13
C ALA A 249 22.98 -22.36 -7.61
N ARG A 250 23.00 -21.07 -7.98
CA ARG A 250 24.22 -20.35 -8.40
C ARG A 250 25.02 -21.14 -9.44
N VAL A 251 24.33 -21.62 -10.47
CA VAL A 251 24.81 -22.70 -11.34
C VAL A 251 26.20 -22.42 -11.93
N PHE A 252 26.42 -21.24 -12.50
CA PHE A 252 27.67 -20.92 -13.20
C PHE A 252 28.60 -19.97 -12.43
N PHE A 253 28.09 -19.24 -11.43
CA PHE A 253 28.88 -18.30 -10.63
C PHE A 253 28.45 -18.35 -9.17
N SER A 254 29.42 -18.49 -8.27
CA SER A 254 29.17 -18.36 -6.84
C SER A 254 29.65 -17.01 -6.30
N THR A 255 28.86 -16.47 -5.39
CA THR A 255 29.16 -15.27 -4.60
C THR A 255 29.47 -15.58 -3.13
N ARG A 256 29.60 -16.87 -2.74
CA ARG A 256 29.98 -17.19 -1.34
C ARG A 256 31.47 -16.94 -1.17
N GLU A 257 31.86 -16.44 0.00
CA GLU A 257 33.26 -16.17 0.33
C GLU A 257 34.17 -17.40 0.17
N SER A 258 33.62 -18.61 0.38
CA SER A 258 34.36 -19.88 0.28
C SER A 258 34.63 -20.38 -1.14
N ASP A 259 33.80 -20.03 -2.12
CA ASP A 259 33.87 -20.55 -3.50
C ASP A 259 33.61 -19.45 -4.56
N HIS A 260 33.92 -18.20 -4.22
CA HIS A 260 33.67 -17.02 -5.05
C HIS A 260 34.32 -17.14 -6.44
N GLY A 261 33.54 -16.95 -7.49
CA GLY A 261 34.01 -16.91 -8.88
C GLY A 261 33.24 -17.82 -9.83
N ALA A 262 33.79 -17.96 -11.05
CA ALA A 262 33.24 -18.82 -12.10
C ALA A 262 33.39 -20.30 -11.74
N ARG A 263 32.33 -21.08 -11.92
CA ARG A 263 32.33 -22.53 -11.67
C ARG A 263 32.84 -23.29 -12.89
N THR A 264 33.54 -24.39 -12.62
CA THR A 264 33.93 -25.34 -13.68
C THR A 264 32.71 -26.07 -14.24
N SER A 265 32.81 -26.65 -15.44
CA SER A 265 31.70 -27.40 -16.05
C SER A 265 31.23 -28.58 -15.18
N ALA A 266 32.12 -29.20 -14.40
CA ALA A 266 31.74 -30.26 -13.46
C ALA A 266 30.92 -29.73 -12.28
N GLN A 267 31.34 -28.61 -11.68
CA GLN A 267 30.63 -27.96 -10.59
C GLN A 267 29.28 -27.39 -11.06
N ALA A 268 29.23 -26.76 -12.23
CA ALA A 268 28.00 -26.24 -12.81
C ALA A 268 26.99 -27.35 -13.12
N LEU A 269 27.46 -28.52 -13.59
CA LEU A 269 26.60 -29.69 -13.80
C LEU A 269 25.98 -30.19 -12.49
N GLU A 270 26.75 -30.29 -11.42
CA GLU A 270 26.26 -30.71 -10.11
C GLU A 270 25.16 -29.79 -9.59
N GLN A 271 25.33 -28.48 -9.78
CA GLN A 271 24.43 -27.45 -9.27
C GLN A 271 23.18 -27.31 -10.15
N LEU A 272 23.31 -27.49 -11.46
CA LEU A 272 22.16 -27.60 -12.36
C LEU A 272 21.34 -28.85 -12.05
N LYS A 273 22.00 -29.96 -11.70
CA LYS A 273 21.31 -31.18 -11.24
C LYS A 273 20.59 -30.95 -9.92
N TRP A 274 21.24 -30.32 -8.94
CA TRP A 274 20.62 -29.94 -7.67
C TRP A 274 19.36 -29.09 -7.90
N PHE A 275 19.42 -28.09 -8.78
CA PHE A 275 18.26 -27.27 -9.15
C PHE A 275 17.12 -28.12 -9.71
N GLN A 276 17.41 -29.04 -10.64
CA GLN A 276 16.41 -29.94 -11.22
C GLN A 276 15.79 -30.86 -10.16
N ASP A 277 16.62 -31.44 -9.29
CA ASP A 277 16.17 -32.33 -8.20
C ASP A 277 15.24 -31.56 -7.24
N GLN A 278 15.58 -30.33 -6.85
CA GLN A 278 14.74 -29.48 -6.00
C GLN A 278 13.39 -29.11 -6.64
N VAL A 279 13.38 -28.83 -7.95
CA VAL A 279 12.14 -28.54 -8.68
C VAL A 279 11.20 -29.77 -8.70
N MET A 280 11.77 -30.98 -8.80
CA MET A 280 11.02 -32.23 -8.74
C MET A 280 10.52 -32.55 -7.33
N GLU A 281 11.38 -32.46 -6.31
CA GLU A 281 11.03 -32.72 -4.91
C GLU A 281 9.87 -31.84 -4.42
N ARG A 282 9.86 -30.55 -4.82
CA ARG A 282 8.80 -29.60 -4.46
C ARG A 282 7.55 -29.69 -5.34
N ASN A 283 7.48 -30.64 -6.28
CA ASN A 283 6.36 -30.84 -7.22
C ASN A 283 5.93 -29.57 -7.98
N ILE A 284 6.86 -28.66 -8.27
CA ILE A 284 6.55 -27.34 -8.84
C ILE A 284 5.93 -27.49 -10.25
N LEU A 285 6.42 -28.45 -11.04
CA LEU A 285 5.98 -28.69 -12.42
C LEU A 285 4.53 -29.19 -12.54
N GLN A 286 4.06 -29.96 -11.55
CA GLN A 286 2.66 -30.39 -11.50
C GLN A 286 1.72 -29.21 -11.18
N GLY A 287 2.25 -28.18 -10.52
CA GLY A 287 1.53 -26.95 -10.19
C GLY A 287 1.40 -25.95 -11.34
N LEU A 288 2.17 -26.10 -12.43
CA LEU A 288 2.06 -25.25 -13.63
C LEU A 288 0.80 -25.64 -14.43
N LYS A 289 -0.13 -24.71 -14.55
CA LYS A 289 -1.43 -24.92 -15.20
C LYS A 289 -1.38 -24.72 -16.70
N SER A 290 -0.58 -23.77 -17.18
CA SER A 290 -0.45 -23.44 -18.59
C SER A 290 0.52 -24.37 -19.31
N GLU A 291 0.11 -24.90 -20.45
CA GLU A 291 1.00 -25.66 -21.33
C GLU A 291 2.18 -24.80 -21.82
N ALA A 292 1.92 -23.53 -22.16
CA ALA A 292 2.96 -22.57 -22.52
C ALA A 292 3.97 -22.36 -21.39
N SER A 293 3.54 -22.43 -20.14
CA SER A 293 4.44 -22.32 -18.98
C SER A 293 5.36 -23.55 -18.85
N ARG A 294 4.87 -24.75 -19.15
CA ARG A 294 5.70 -25.97 -19.13
C ARG A 294 6.71 -25.96 -20.29
N GLN A 295 6.30 -25.47 -21.45
CA GLN A 295 7.20 -25.30 -22.60
C GLN A 295 8.31 -24.28 -22.32
N ALA A 296 7.96 -23.12 -21.73
CA ALA A 296 8.94 -22.11 -21.31
C ALA A 296 9.95 -22.67 -20.28
N PHE A 297 9.50 -23.48 -19.31
CA PHE A 297 10.42 -24.14 -18.37
C PHE A 297 11.36 -25.14 -19.06
N SER A 298 10.86 -25.93 -20.02
CA SER A 298 11.70 -26.84 -20.80
C SER A 298 12.77 -26.10 -21.61
N ARG A 299 12.41 -24.96 -22.23
CA ARG A 299 13.35 -24.08 -22.92
C ARG A 299 14.38 -23.47 -21.97
N PHE A 300 13.96 -23.04 -20.79
CA PHE A 300 14.87 -22.55 -19.75
C PHE A 300 15.92 -23.58 -19.35
N LEU A 301 15.53 -24.85 -19.15
CA LEU A 301 16.47 -25.94 -18.86
C LEU A 301 17.41 -26.21 -20.05
N ASN A 302 16.87 -26.23 -21.27
CA ASN A 302 17.66 -26.46 -22.47
C ASN A 302 18.71 -25.36 -22.66
N MET A 303 18.34 -24.10 -22.47
CA MET A 303 19.26 -22.95 -22.52
C MET A 303 20.42 -23.11 -21.53
N ASN A 304 20.12 -23.50 -20.28
CA ASN A 304 21.15 -23.78 -19.27
C ASN A 304 22.05 -24.97 -19.66
N ALA A 305 21.49 -26.02 -20.26
CA ALA A 305 22.26 -27.16 -20.76
C ALA A 305 23.19 -26.78 -21.92
N VAL A 306 22.72 -25.95 -22.86
CA VAL A 306 23.54 -25.42 -23.96
C VAL A 306 24.66 -24.52 -23.43
N LEU A 307 24.38 -23.67 -22.44
CA LEU A 307 25.39 -22.85 -21.79
C LEU A 307 26.45 -23.72 -21.10
N LEU A 308 26.04 -24.79 -20.41
CA LEU A 308 26.94 -25.75 -19.80
C LEU A 308 27.83 -26.47 -20.84
N GLN A 309 27.28 -26.85 -22.00
CA GLN A 309 28.06 -27.41 -23.10
C GLN A 309 29.09 -26.41 -23.64
N ASN A 310 28.72 -25.13 -23.74
CA ASN A 310 29.62 -24.08 -24.20
C ASN A 310 30.79 -23.87 -23.21
N VAL A 311 30.50 -23.77 -21.90
CA VAL A 311 31.52 -23.70 -20.84
C VAL A 311 32.46 -24.91 -20.90
N LYS A 312 31.90 -26.12 -21.06
CA LYS A 312 32.70 -27.35 -21.18
C LYS A 312 33.59 -27.36 -22.42
N PHE A 313 33.08 -26.88 -23.55
CA PHE A 313 33.84 -26.76 -24.79
C PHE A 313 34.97 -25.73 -24.67
N GLN A 314 34.71 -24.58 -24.02
CA GLN A 314 35.73 -23.58 -23.69
C GLN A 314 36.83 -24.17 -22.81
N GLU A 315 36.49 -24.88 -21.73
CA GLU A 315 37.46 -25.52 -20.83
C GLU A 315 38.37 -26.52 -21.55
N ILE A 316 37.78 -27.36 -22.40
CA ILE A 316 38.51 -28.38 -23.17
C ILE A 316 39.52 -27.71 -24.14
N ASN A 317 39.09 -26.68 -24.87
CA ASN A 317 39.97 -25.95 -25.79
C ASN A 317 41.03 -25.12 -25.06
N ASN A 318 40.68 -24.47 -23.94
CA ASN A 318 41.63 -23.76 -23.08
C ASN A 318 42.72 -24.67 -22.52
N LEU A 319 42.34 -25.88 -22.09
CA LEU A 319 43.29 -26.89 -21.66
C LEU A 319 44.20 -27.32 -22.81
N ALA A 320 43.66 -27.43 -24.03
CA ALA A 320 44.44 -27.75 -25.23
C ALA A 320 45.45 -26.66 -25.60
N VAL A 321 45.03 -25.38 -25.59
CA VAL A 321 45.90 -24.21 -25.80
C VAL A 321 46.99 -24.15 -24.74
N THR A 322 46.63 -24.23 -23.46
CA THR A 322 47.60 -24.22 -22.35
C THR A 322 48.59 -25.38 -22.47
N LYS A 323 48.12 -26.60 -22.79
CA LYS A 323 49.01 -27.77 -22.93
C LYS A 323 49.83 -27.76 -24.20
N ILE A 324 49.41 -27.09 -25.28
CA ILE A 324 50.21 -27.00 -26.51
C ILE A 324 51.29 -25.93 -26.35
N LEU A 325 50.98 -24.80 -25.73
CA LEU A 325 51.94 -23.75 -25.37
C LEU A 325 52.99 -24.26 -24.37
N LYS A 326 52.56 -24.92 -23.28
CA LYS A 326 53.50 -25.56 -22.33
C LYS A 326 54.38 -26.63 -23.02
N LYS A 327 53.86 -27.29 -24.06
CA LYS A 327 54.63 -28.28 -24.82
C LYS A 327 55.62 -27.63 -25.77
N PHE A 328 55.27 -26.49 -26.35
CA PHE A 328 56.17 -25.64 -27.12
C PHE A 328 57.35 -25.24 -26.22
N ASP A 329 57.08 -24.59 -25.09
CA ASP A 329 58.12 -24.18 -24.13
C ASP A 329 58.96 -25.34 -23.59
N LYS A 330 58.34 -26.48 -23.28
CA LYS A 330 59.08 -27.66 -22.83
C LYS A 330 60.06 -28.20 -23.89
N ARG A 331 59.80 -27.93 -25.17
CA ARG A 331 60.61 -28.41 -26.31
C ARG A 331 61.59 -27.36 -26.83
N THR A 332 61.30 -26.08 -26.66
CA THR A 332 62.05 -24.97 -27.25
C THR A 332 62.70 -24.04 -26.22
N ALA A 333 62.24 -24.03 -24.95
CA ALA A 333 62.65 -23.11 -23.89
C ALA A 333 62.39 -21.60 -24.18
N LEU A 334 61.54 -21.27 -25.16
CA LEU A 334 61.30 -19.89 -25.63
C LEU A 334 60.29 -19.07 -24.79
N GLY A 335 59.67 -19.63 -23.75
CA GLY A 335 58.86 -18.88 -22.77
C GLY A 335 57.51 -18.33 -23.25
N VAL A 336 56.98 -18.86 -24.35
CA VAL A 336 55.79 -18.39 -25.07
C VAL A 336 54.49 -18.56 -24.28
N ALA A 337 54.41 -19.52 -23.35
CA ALA A 337 53.18 -19.79 -22.60
C ALA A 337 52.72 -18.61 -21.73
N ARG A 338 53.58 -17.62 -21.46
CA ARG A 338 53.24 -16.38 -20.76
C ARG A 338 52.92 -15.23 -21.72
N THR A 339 53.62 -15.15 -22.85
CA THR A 339 53.53 -14.03 -23.80
C THR A 339 52.33 -14.17 -24.74
N PHE A 340 52.06 -15.38 -25.24
CA PHE A 340 50.99 -15.60 -26.22
C PHE A 340 49.58 -15.18 -25.77
N PRO A 341 49.13 -15.47 -24.53
CA PRO A 341 47.81 -15.01 -24.06
C PRO A 341 47.66 -13.49 -24.02
N VAL A 342 48.76 -12.76 -23.79
CA VAL A 342 48.77 -11.29 -23.71
C VAL A 342 48.68 -10.67 -25.10
N VAL A 343 49.39 -11.23 -26.09
CA VAL A 343 49.48 -10.66 -27.44
C VAL A 343 48.26 -10.98 -28.30
N VAL A 344 47.63 -12.13 -28.12
CA VAL A 344 46.46 -12.52 -28.95
C VAL A 344 45.17 -11.78 -28.56
N HIS A 345 45.16 -11.04 -27.44
CA HIS A 345 44.03 -10.25 -26.94
C HIS A 345 42.68 -11.01 -26.96
N SER A 346 42.70 -12.33 -26.73
CA SER A 346 41.48 -13.14 -26.69
C SER A 346 40.84 -13.02 -25.32
N ASP A 347 40.06 -11.96 -25.13
CA ASP A 347 39.32 -11.71 -23.89
C ASP A 347 38.24 -12.78 -23.62
N ARG A 348 37.81 -13.53 -24.64
CA ARG A 348 36.69 -14.51 -24.53
C ARG A 348 37.15 -15.93 -24.24
N LEU A 349 38.17 -16.43 -24.95
CA LEU A 349 38.73 -17.75 -24.68
C LEU A 349 39.61 -17.72 -23.41
N LEU A 350 40.44 -16.69 -23.23
CA LEU A 350 41.51 -16.69 -22.22
C LEU A 350 41.22 -15.82 -20.97
N ALA A 351 40.28 -14.86 -21.00
CA ALA A 351 40.05 -13.94 -19.88
C ALA A 351 38.58 -13.76 -19.39
N GLY A 352 37.54 -14.18 -20.12
CA GLY A 352 36.15 -13.77 -19.84
C GLY A 352 35.08 -14.71 -20.38
N SER A 353 34.36 -15.39 -19.49
CA SER A 353 33.44 -16.47 -19.85
C SER A 353 32.09 -15.97 -20.37
N ILE A 354 31.62 -16.57 -21.47
CA ILE A 354 30.24 -16.42 -22.01
C ILE A 354 29.20 -16.58 -20.90
N ALA A 355 29.46 -17.47 -19.94
CA ALA A 355 28.62 -17.68 -18.78
C ALA A 355 28.32 -16.39 -18.02
N LYS A 356 29.29 -15.47 -17.86
CA LYS A 356 29.10 -14.24 -17.08
C LYS A 356 28.06 -13.33 -17.75
N ASP A 357 28.20 -13.13 -19.06
CA ASP A 357 27.33 -12.26 -19.84
C ASP A 357 25.91 -12.85 -19.93
N ILE A 358 25.80 -14.16 -20.14
CA ILE A 358 24.49 -14.83 -20.17
C ILE A 358 23.84 -14.81 -18.78
N CYS A 359 24.57 -15.05 -17.69
CA CYS A 359 24.02 -14.95 -16.34
C CYS A 359 23.56 -13.53 -15.99
N ALA A 360 24.28 -12.50 -16.45
CA ALA A 360 23.86 -11.11 -16.30
C ALA A 360 22.56 -10.84 -17.07
N GLN A 361 22.47 -11.28 -18.33
CA GLN A 361 21.28 -11.12 -19.16
C GLN A 361 20.07 -11.90 -18.61
N VAL A 362 20.27 -13.13 -18.11
CA VAL A 362 19.22 -13.92 -17.45
C VAL A 362 18.69 -13.17 -16.23
N SER A 363 19.57 -12.56 -15.44
CA SER A 363 19.15 -11.77 -14.29
C SER A 363 18.35 -10.52 -14.71
N SER A 364 18.75 -9.84 -15.77
CA SER A 364 18.10 -8.59 -16.22
C SER A 364 16.82 -8.79 -17.03
N GLU A 365 16.66 -9.88 -17.79
CA GLU A 365 15.53 -10.08 -18.73
C GLU A 365 14.60 -11.23 -18.36
N LEU A 366 15.02 -12.19 -17.53
CA LEU A 366 14.16 -13.30 -17.10
C LEU A 366 13.71 -13.12 -15.66
N ILE A 367 14.65 -12.84 -14.75
CA ILE A 367 14.35 -12.78 -13.32
C ILE A 367 13.60 -11.48 -12.98
N SER A 368 14.00 -10.34 -13.57
CA SER A 368 13.36 -9.03 -13.34
C SER A 368 11.90 -8.97 -13.81
N VAL A 369 11.51 -9.80 -14.77
CA VAL A 369 10.16 -9.87 -15.35
C VAL A 369 9.16 -10.40 -14.34
N VAL A 370 9.60 -11.26 -13.42
CA VAL A 370 8.78 -11.82 -12.35
C VAL A 370 9.11 -11.07 -11.06
N PRO A 371 8.21 -10.19 -10.57
CA PRO A 371 8.51 -9.36 -9.41
C PRO A 371 8.79 -10.22 -8.18
N GLN A 372 9.96 -10.02 -7.57
CA GLN A 372 10.39 -10.69 -6.34
C GLN A 372 9.90 -9.92 -5.13
N LEU A 373 9.54 -10.61 -4.05
CA LEU A 373 8.97 -9.95 -2.86
C LEU A 373 10.01 -9.05 -2.16
N GLU A 374 11.27 -9.43 -2.20
CA GLU A 374 12.42 -8.77 -1.55
C GLU A 374 12.55 -7.30 -1.95
N ASP A 375 12.31 -6.98 -3.23
CA ASP A 375 12.35 -5.61 -3.78
C ASP A 375 11.24 -4.69 -3.22
N TYR A 376 10.22 -5.30 -2.62
CA TYR A 376 9.03 -4.60 -2.11
C TYR A 376 8.88 -4.68 -0.59
N LEU A 377 9.92 -5.13 0.12
CA LEU A 377 9.90 -5.14 1.58
C LEU A 377 10.07 -3.74 2.16
N CYS A 378 9.41 -3.52 3.30
CA CYS A 378 9.66 -2.35 4.15
C CYS A 378 10.94 -2.59 4.98
N PRO A 379 11.94 -1.70 4.92
CA PRO A 379 13.19 -1.84 5.68
C PRO A 379 13.02 -1.86 7.20
N ILE A 380 11.87 -1.41 7.72
CA ILE A 380 11.61 -1.33 9.17
C ILE A 380 11.01 -2.64 9.70
N CYS A 381 10.07 -3.24 8.98
CA CYS A 381 9.36 -4.44 9.45
C CYS A 381 9.68 -5.71 8.66
N PHE A 382 10.52 -5.63 7.63
CA PHE A 382 10.92 -6.75 6.77
C PHE A 382 9.76 -7.56 6.17
N ALA A 383 8.60 -6.91 6.05
CA ALA A 383 7.41 -7.46 5.39
C ALA A 383 7.08 -6.58 4.20
N VAL A 384 6.19 -7.06 3.31
CA VAL A 384 5.72 -6.28 2.16
C VAL A 384 5.37 -4.86 2.60
N ALA A 385 5.83 -3.85 1.85
CA ALA A 385 5.62 -2.44 2.10
C ALA A 385 4.14 -2.08 1.91
N TYR A 386 3.31 -2.57 2.84
CA TYR A 386 1.88 -2.43 2.78
C TYR A 386 1.54 -0.98 2.93
N TRP A 387 0.91 -0.49 1.85
CA TRP A 387 0.51 0.89 1.68
C TRP A 387 1.72 1.84 1.79
N PRO A 388 2.56 1.78 0.74
CA PRO A 388 3.89 2.35 0.72
C PRO A 388 3.84 3.88 0.71
N LEU A 389 4.62 4.50 1.58
CA LEU A 389 4.93 5.93 1.52
C LEU A 389 6.34 6.10 0.99
N ARG A 390 6.47 6.87 -0.09
CA ARG A 390 7.72 7.30 -0.69
C ARG A 390 8.07 8.68 -0.14
N LEU A 391 9.08 8.73 0.71
CA LEU A 391 9.58 9.99 1.30
C LEU A 391 10.25 10.87 0.23
N ASP A 392 10.50 12.14 0.52
CA ASP A 392 11.24 13.06 -0.37
C ASP A 392 12.61 12.52 -0.78
N CYS A 393 13.26 11.76 0.12
CA CYS A 393 14.50 11.06 -0.15
C CYS A 393 14.35 9.79 -1.01
N GLN A 394 13.18 9.59 -1.63
CA GLN A 394 12.80 8.47 -2.51
C GLN A 394 12.71 7.08 -1.86
N HIS A 395 13.04 6.96 -0.57
CA HIS A 395 12.92 5.69 0.16
C HIS A 395 11.47 5.37 0.50
N VAL A 396 11.13 4.08 0.40
CA VAL A 396 9.76 3.59 0.59
C VAL A 396 9.63 2.78 1.88
N PHE A 397 8.60 3.07 2.67
CA PHE A 397 8.32 2.36 3.91
C PHE A 397 6.82 2.07 4.05
N CYS A 398 6.47 1.12 4.93
CA CYS A 398 5.08 0.99 5.40
C CYS A 398 4.66 2.28 6.11
N SER A 399 3.45 2.76 5.86
CA SER A 399 2.91 3.92 6.58
C SER A 399 2.91 3.73 8.10
N ARG A 400 2.53 2.54 8.60
CA ARG A 400 2.54 2.19 10.02
C ARG A 400 3.93 2.29 10.65
N CYS A 401 4.96 1.88 9.92
CA CYS A 401 6.32 1.92 10.41
C CYS A 401 6.82 3.37 10.55
N LEU A 402 6.55 4.22 9.55
CA LEU A 402 6.88 5.65 9.62
C LEU A 402 6.15 6.36 10.75
N VAL A 403 4.89 6.01 11.01
CA VAL A 403 4.14 6.64 12.10
C VAL A 403 4.68 6.23 13.47
N LYS A 404 5.10 4.97 13.64
CA LYS A 404 5.77 4.55 14.87
C LYS A 404 7.06 5.33 15.11
N MET A 405 7.83 5.59 14.06
CA MET A 405 9.02 6.44 14.14
C MET A 405 8.66 7.89 14.51
N ALA A 406 7.69 8.49 13.82
CA ALA A 406 7.25 9.86 14.10
C ALA A 406 6.75 10.04 15.54
N ARG A 407 5.99 9.07 16.09
CA ARG A 407 5.54 9.07 17.49
C ARG A 407 6.67 9.00 18.51
N ARG A 408 7.80 8.40 18.15
CA ARG A 408 9.02 8.34 18.98
C ARG A 408 9.90 9.58 18.83
N GLY A 409 9.50 10.55 18.00
CA GLY A 409 10.30 11.74 17.69
C GLY A 409 11.48 11.47 16.76
N GLU A 410 11.50 10.33 16.05
CA GLU A 410 12.56 9.97 15.11
C GLU A 410 12.37 10.72 13.79
N ARG A 411 13.24 11.69 13.50
CA ARG A 411 13.10 12.60 12.35
C ARG A 411 13.82 12.12 11.08
N PHE A 412 14.86 11.30 11.24
CA PHE A 412 15.76 10.92 10.16
C PHE A 412 15.33 9.62 9.47
N CYS A 413 15.46 9.58 8.15
CA CYS A 413 15.26 8.38 7.36
C CYS A 413 16.23 7.26 7.82
N PRO A 414 15.76 6.01 8.07
CA PRO A 414 16.63 4.91 8.50
C PRO A 414 17.74 4.55 7.51
N LEU A 415 17.52 4.82 6.22
CA LEU A 415 18.44 4.43 5.15
C LEU A 415 19.46 5.52 4.82
N CYS A 416 19.00 6.75 4.55
CA CYS A 416 19.87 7.84 4.11
C CYS A 416 20.09 8.95 5.16
N ARG A 417 19.44 8.86 6.33
CA ARG A 417 19.51 9.85 7.41
C ARG A 417 19.02 11.26 7.05
N ALA A 418 18.31 11.45 5.94
CA ALA A 418 17.66 12.72 5.61
C ALA A 418 16.52 13.06 6.60
N ASP A 419 16.33 14.33 6.94
CA ASP A 419 15.26 14.81 7.83
C ASP A 419 13.93 14.96 7.06
N VAL A 420 13.23 13.83 6.89
CA VAL A 420 12.03 13.72 6.04
C VAL A 420 10.88 12.96 6.71
N VAL A 421 11.11 12.29 7.84
CA VAL A 421 10.09 11.40 8.46
C VAL A 421 8.92 12.21 9.03
N MET A 422 9.20 13.38 9.60
CA MET A 422 8.15 14.26 10.16
C MET A 422 7.32 14.96 9.08
N GLN A 423 7.82 15.02 7.85
CA GLN A 423 7.16 15.67 6.71
C GLN A 423 6.30 14.68 5.90
N ALA A 424 6.42 13.37 6.17
CA ALA A 424 5.73 12.32 5.44
C ALA A 424 4.19 12.49 5.49
N GLY A 425 3.63 13.03 4.41
CA GLY A 425 2.25 13.50 4.20
C GLY A 425 1.44 12.77 3.10
N LEU A 426 0.11 13.03 3.03
CA LEU A 426 -0.83 12.74 1.93
C LEU A 426 -0.23 12.26 0.59
N ASP A 427 0.52 13.23 0.10
CA ASP A 427 1.32 13.43 -1.10
C ASP A 427 2.44 12.41 -1.29
N HIS A 428 2.91 11.78 -0.22
CA HIS A 428 3.97 10.77 -0.26
C HIS A 428 3.44 9.36 -0.54
N PHE A 429 2.12 9.18 -0.69
CA PHE A 429 1.55 7.86 -0.96
C PHE A 429 1.84 7.37 -2.38
N ASP A 430 2.47 6.21 -2.49
CA ASP A 430 2.80 5.58 -3.77
C ASP A 430 1.65 4.66 -4.24
N SER A 431 0.65 5.28 -4.89
CA SER A 431 -0.55 4.59 -5.39
C SER A 431 -0.23 3.53 -6.42
N ALA A 432 0.70 3.81 -7.33
CA ALA A 432 1.14 2.86 -8.36
C ALA A 432 1.74 1.60 -7.72
N ARG A 433 2.62 1.76 -6.72
CA ARG A 433 3.22 0.63 -5.99
C ARG A 433 2.20 -0.11 -5.13
N ALA A 434 1.23 0.58 -4.53
CA ALA A 434 0.13 -0.06 -3.80
C ALA A 434 -0.73 -0.96 -4.70
N ALA A 435 -1.16 -0.46 -5.86
CA ALA A 435 -1.94 -1.22 -6.84
C ALA A 435 -1.15 -2.43 -7.36
N PHE A 436 0.15 -2.21 -7.63
CA PHE A 436 1.06 -3.28 -8.01
C PHE A 436 1.15 -4.38 -6.93
N LEU A 437 1.33 -4.00 -5.66
CA LEU A 437 1.41 -4.95 -4.54
C LEU A 437 0.12 -5.78 -4.38
N ARG A 438 -1.05 -5.14 -4.46
CA ARG A 438 -2.34 -5.85 -4.40
C ARG A 438 -2.51 -6.86 -5.54
N ARG A 439 -1.99 -6.52 -6.72
CA ARG A 439 -2.12 -7.34 -7.93
C ARG A 439 -1.13 -8.50 -7.98
N TYR A 440 0.13 -8.27 -7.59
CA TYR A 440 1.22 -9.22 -7.72
C TYR A 440 1.58 -9.96 -6.41
N PHE A 441 1.18 -9.46 -5.24
CA PHE A 441 1.46 -10.05 -3.91
C PHE A 441 0.22 -10.08 -2.99
N PRO A 442 -0.92 -10.65 -3.44
CA PRO A 442 -2.18 -10.56 -2.70
C PRO A 442 -2.19 -11.32 -1.36
N LEU A 443 -1.40 -12.40 -1.23
CA LEU A 443 -1.35 -13.20 0.00
C LEU A 443 -0.56 -12.47 1.08
N GLU A 444 0.60 -11.95 0.72
CA GLU A 444 1.51 -11.20 1.58
C GLU A 444 0.85 -9.90 2.05
N VAL A 445 0.12 -9.23 1.16
CA VAL A 445 -0.71 -8.06 1.50
C VAL A 445 -1.77 -8.44 2.55
N LYS A 446 -2.47 -9.55 2.36
CA LYS A 446 -3.50 -10.03 3.31
C LYS A 446 -2.89 -10.39 4.67
N GLU A 447 -1.76 -11.07 4.69
CA GLU A 447 -1.01 -11.40 5.91
C GLU A 447 -0.54 -10.13 6.63
N LYS A 448 -0.03 -9.14 5.89
CA LYS A 448 0.40 -7.86 6.46
C LYS A 448 -0.75 -7.05 7.02
N ILE A 449 -1.94 -7.08 6.40
CA ILE A 449 -3.16 -6.49 6.96
C ILE A 449 -3.45 -7.12 8.33
N ARG A 450 -3.53 -8.45 8.38
CA ARG A 450 -3.81 -9.21 9.60
C ARG A 450 -2.77 -8.94 10.70
N ALA A 451 -1.49 -8.94 10.36
CA ALA A 451 -0.40 -8.66 11.31
C ALA A 451 -0.49 -7.23 11.88
N ASN A 452 -0.76 -6.25 11.02
CA ASN A 452 -0.95 -4.87 11.44
C ASN A 452 -2.19 -4.73 12.35
N GLU A 453 -3.26 -5.49 12.11
CA GLU A 453 -4.46 -5.51 12.96
C GLU A 453 -4.20 -6.15 14.32
N LEU A 454 -3.56 -7.32 14.35
CA LEU A 454 -3.19 -8.02 15.58
C LEU A 454 -2.29 -7.15 16.47
N GLU A 455 -1.26 -6.55 15.89
CA GLU A 455 -0.35 -5.66 16.60
C GLU A 455 -1.09 -4.45 17.20
N ARG A 456 -2.00 -3.83 16.44
CA ARG A 456 -2.84 -2.73 16.95
C ARG A 456 -3.73 -3.20 18.12
N ASN A 457 -4.34 -4.37 17.99
CA ASN A 457 -5.22 -4.88 19.03
C ASN A 457 -4.44 -5.21 20.31
N ARG A 458 -3.19 -5.68 20.21
CA ARG A 458 -2.30 -5.85 21.37
C ARG A 458 -1.89 -4.52 22.02
N GLU A 459 -1.67 -3.46 21.24
CA GLU A 459 -1.41 -2.12 21.77
C GLU A 459 -2.58 -1.57 22.60
N ILE A 460 -3.81 -2.02 22.31
CA ILE A 460 -5.04 -1.46 22.88
C ILE A 460 -5.63 -2.34 23.98
N PHE A 461 -5.60 -3.66 23.79
CA PHE A 461 -6.22 -4.63 24.70
C PHE A 461 -5.19 -5.38 25.56
N GLY A 462 -3.90 -5.07 25.42
CA GLY A 462 -2.80 -5.69 26.17
C GLY A 462 -2.11 -6.85 25.44
N PRO A 463 -0.98 -7.34 25.97
CA PRO A 463 -0.13 -8.33 25.31
C PRO A 463 -0.79 -9.71 25.13
N ASP A 464 -1.80 -10.02 25.95
CA ASP A 464 -2.52 -11.30 25.95
C ASP A 464 -3.60 -11.41 24.86
N TYR A 465 -3.75 -10.39 24.01
CA TYR A 465 -4.72 -10.42 22.91
C TYR A 465 -4.34 -11.46 21.84
N VAL A 466 -5.25 -12.41 21.60
CA VAL A 466 -5.16 -13.45 20.57
C VAL A 466 -6.31 -13.31 19.57
N ASP A 467 -5.96 -13.31 18.29
CA ASP A 467 -6.89 -13.29 17.16
C ASP A 467 -7.71 -14.60 17.12
N LYS A 468 -9.04 -14.50 17.26
CA LYS A 468 -9.95 -15.67 17.21
C LYS A 468 -10.70 -15.68 15.88
N PRO A 469 -10.82 -16.85 15.23
CA PRO A 469 -11.50 -16.97 13.94
C PRO A 469 -13.01 -16.92 14.16
N CYS A 470 -13.59 -15.73 14.25
CA CYS A 470 -15.03 -15.54 14.08
C CYS A 470 -15.25 -14.85 12.75
N SER A 471 -15.84 -15.59 11.81
CA SER A 471 -16.13 -15.20 10.44
C SER A 471 -17.05 -13.99 10.41
N VAL A 472 -16.68 -13.05 9.53
CA VAL A 472 -17.20 -11.68 9.35
C VAL A 472 -16.77 -10.71 10.45
N ILE A 473 -15.50 -10.30 10.35
CA ILE A 473 -14.94 -9.12 11.01
C ILE A 473 -15.69 -7.91 10.45
N LEU A 474 -16.67 -7.41 11.20
CA LEU A 474 -17.17 -6.04 11.07
C LEU A 474 -15.99 -5.12 11.35
N HIS A 475 -15.28 -4.69 10.30
CA HIS A 475 -14.10 -3.82 10.27
C HIS A 475 -13.39 -3.54 11.60
N SER A 476 -12.09 -3.85 11.63
CA SER A 476 -11.08 -3.58 12.66
C SER A 476 -11.10 -2.15 13.24
N LEU A 477 -12.13 -1.83 13.99
CA LEU A 477 -12.37 -0.53 14.61
C LEU A 477 -12.50 -0.77 16.11
N VAL A 478 -11.51 -0.27 16.82
CA VAL A 478 -11.51 -0.14 18.28
C VAL A 478 -12.77 0.61 18.75
N ILE A 479 -13.32 1.46 17.87
CA ILE A 479 -14.51 2.27 18.05
C ILE A 479 -15.54 1.83 17.01
N ALA A 480 -16.06 0.62 17.15
CA ALA A 480 -17.11 0.09 16.28
C ALA A 480 -18.50 0.51 16.78
N VAL A 481 -19.39 0.78 15.84
CA VAL A 481 -20.81 1.11 16.08
C VAL A 481 -21.72 -0.09 15.80
N SER A 482 -21.20 -1.32 15.91
CA SER A 482 -21.96 -2.56 15.77
C SER A 482 -21.17 -3.73 16.37
N VAL A 483 -21.82 -4.89 16.46
CA VAL A 483 -21.26 -6.15 16.98
C VAL A 483 -21.77 -7.33 16.16
N SER A 484 -20.99 -8.41 16.11
CA SER A 484 -21.35 -9.61 15.35
C SER A 484 -22.07 -10.64 16.23
N LEU A 485 -23.30 -11.02 15.86
CA LEU A 485 -24.10 -12.09 16.47
C LEU A 485 -24.47 -13.13 15.40
N PRO A 486 -23.56 -14.09 15.09
CA PRO A 486 -23.57 -14.80 13.82
C PRO A 486 -24.75 -15.75 13.62
N THR A 487 -25.29 -16.34 14.70
CA THR A 487 -26.39 -17.30 14.62
C THR A 487 -27.61 -16.84 15.40
N TRP A 488 -28.78 -17.41 15.10
CA TRP A 488 -30.00 -17.16 15.85
C TRP A 488 -29.81 -17.48 17.33
N LYS A 489 -29.11 -18.59 17.61
CA LYS A 489 -28.73 -19.00 18.97
C LYS A 489 -27.82 -17.98 19.65
N SER A 490 -26.92 -17.31 18.92
CA SER A 490 -26.11 -16.23 19.47
C SER A 490 -26.94 -15.00 19.85
N ASN A 491 -27.99 -14.67 19.10
CA ASN A 491 -28.90 -13.58 19.45
C ASN A 491 -29.71 -13.90 20.70
N VAL A 492 -30.28 -15.11 20.79
CA VAL A 492 -30.98 -15.57 22.01
C VAL A 492 -30.03 -15.61 23.21
N GLY A 493 -28.83 -16.18 23.04
CA GLY A 493 -27.83 -16.24 24.10
C GLY A 493 -27.33 -14.87 24.57
N TYR A 494 -27.35 -13.86 23.71
CA TYR A 494 -27.06 -12.47 24.09
C TYR A 494 -28.15 -11.91 25.02
N GLU A 495 -29.42 -12.09 24.65
CA GLU A 495 -30.58 -11.57 25.41
C GLU A 495 -30.84 -12.32 26.72
N GLU A 496 -30.45 -13.60 26.78
CA GLU A 496 -30.46 -14.43 27.98
C GLU A 496 -29.19 -14.28 28.82
N GLU A 497 -28.28 -13.37 28.44
CA GLU A 497 -27.04 -13.07 29.17
C GLU A 497 -26.15 -14.33 29.38
N GLN A 498 -26.14 -15.26 28.43
CA GLN A 498 -25.37 -16.50 28.54
C GLN A 498 -23.86 -16.25 28.40
N ASP A 499 -23.07 -16.78 29.35
CA ASP A 499 -21.62 -16.54 29.46
C ASP A 499 -20.82 -16.77 28.17
N TRP A 500 -21.18 -17.80 27.39
CA TRP A 500 -20.46 -18.15 26.16
C TRP A 500 -20.60 -17.09 25.06
N VAL A 501 -21.65 -16.26 25.10
CA VAL A 501 -21.82 -15.09 24.23
C VAL A 501 -21.14 -13.89 24.88
N MET A 502 -21.50 -13.57 26.12
CA MET A 502 -21.09 -12.34 26.81
C MET A 502 -19.58 -12.21 26.93
N HIS A 503 -18.85 -13.28 27.28
CA HIS A 503 -17.39 -13.26 27.38
C HIS A 503 -16.67 -13.15 26.02
N ARG A 504 -17.37 -13.39 24.90
CA ARG A 504 -16.79 -13.25 23.56
C ARG A 504 -17.01 -11.86 22.97
N LEU A 505 -17.86 -11.03 23.57
CA LEU A 505 -18.11 -9.67 23.09
C LEU A 505 -16.91 -8.75 23.40
N ALA A 506 -16.20 -8.37 22.36
CA ALA A 506 -15.11 -7.40 22.46
C ALA A 506 -15.63 -5.96 22.62
N THR A 507 -16.70 -5.64 21.88
CA THR A 507 -17.37 -4.34 21.78
C THR A 507 -18.88 -4.56 21.56
N GLY A 508 -19.68 -3.48 21.53
CA GLY A 508 -21.13 -3.51 21.34
C GLY A 508 -21.64 -2.27 20.62
N TYR A 509 -22.92 -2.27 20.22
CA TYR A 509 -23.55 -1.05 19.71
C TYR A 509 -23.54 0.02 20.82
N PRO A 510 -22.96 1.21 20.57
CA PRO A 510 -22.95 2.31 21.53
C PRO A 510 -24.38 2.65 21.96
N ARG A 511 -24.58 2.84 23.28
CA ARG A 511 -25.87 2.95 24.00
C ARG A 511 -26.48 1.66 24.53
N PHE A 512 -26.20 0.50 23.94
CA PHE A 512 -26.52 -0.80 24.58
C PHE A 512 -25.36 -1.29 25.45
N PHE A 513 -24.15 -0.96 24.99
CA PHE A 513 -22.89 -1.28 25.65
C PHE A 513 -22.11 0.01 25.95
N VAL A 514 -21.74 0.23 27.21
CA VAL A 514 -20.83 1.33 27.59
C VAL A 514 -19.43 0.90 27.19
N HIS A 515 -18.77 1.65 26.29
CA HIS A 515 -17.48 1.24 25.74
C HIS A 515 -16.40 1.02 26.81
N LYS A 516 -15.52 0.03 26.61
CA LYS A 516 -14.47 -0.34 27.60
C LYS A 516 -13.55 0.84 27.94
N SER A 517 -13.20 1.69 26.99
CA SER A 517 -12.41 2.90 27.24
C SER A 517 -13.14 3.91 28.15
N ILE A 518 -14.46 4.05 27.99
CA ILE A 518 -15.29 4.90 28.87
C ILE A 518 -15.32 4.32 30.28
N GLN A 519 -15.51 3.00 30.40
CA GLN A 519 -15.48 2.30 31.69
C GLN A 519 -14.11 2.42 32.38
N ALA A 520 -13.02 2.25 31.63
CA ALA A 520 -11.66 2.38 32.14
C ALA A 520 -11.41 3.79 32.70
N PHE A 521 -11.76 4.83 31.93
CA PHE A 521 -11.62 6.20 32.39
C PHE A 521 -12.49 6.49 33.61
N GLY A 522 -13.73 5.99 33.63
CA GLY A 522 -14.63 6.11 34.78
C GLY A 522 -14.06 5.46 36.04
N ARG A 523 -13.45 4.27 35.93
CA ARG A 523 -12.79 3.60 37.07
C ARG A 523 -11.62 4.40 37.63
N GLU A 524 -10.80 5.00 36.78
CA GLU A 524 -9.67 5.82 37.25
C GLU A 524 -10.10 7.14 37.89
N ILE A 525 -11.17 7.74 37.37
CA ILE A 525 -11.82 8.89 38.01
C ILE A 525 -12.30 8.52 39.43
N VAL A 526 -12.98 7.38 39.59
CA VAL A 526 -13.44 6.91 40.90
C VAL A 526 -12.25 6.56 41.80
N ALA A 527 -11.19 5.95 41.27
CA ALA A 527 -10.00 5.64 42.05
C ALA A 527 -9.32 6.90 42.62
N LYS A 528 -9.37 8.02 41.89
CA LYS A 528 -8.76 9.29 42.32
C LYS A 528 -9.67 10.17 43.19
N TYR A 529 -10.98 10.20 42.91
CA TYR A 529 -11.91 11.17 43.50
C TYR A 529 -13.16 10.55 44.16
N GLY A 530 -13.37 9.25 44.02
CA GLY A 530 -14.51 8.52 44.58
C GLY A 530 -14.16 7.72 45.84
N GLN A 531 -15.12 6.91 46.29
CA GLN A 531 -15.03 6.00 47.42
C GLN A 531 -15.19 4.54 46.97
N ALA A 532 -14.81 3.57 47.82
CA ALA A 532 -15.01 2.16 47.53
C ALA A 532 -16.50 1.82 47.32
N GLY A 533 -16.81 1.01 46.32
CA GLY A 533 -18.20 0.66 45.94
C GLY A 533 -18.92 1.72 45.09
N GLN A 534 -18.21 2.76 44.63
CA GLN A 534 -18.74 3.73 43.68
C GLN A 534 -18.32 3.41 42.24
N VAL A 535 -19.09 3.95 41.30
CA VAL A 535 -18.87 3.88 39.85
C VAL A 535 -19.17 5.25 39.23
N ALA A 536 -18.67 5.50 38.02
CA ALA A 536 -18.86 6.78 37.33
C ALA A 536 -19.51 6.61 35.95
N MET A 537 -20.52 7.44 35.68
CA MET A 537 -21.06 7.65 34.33
C MET A 537 -20.50 8.95 33.76
N LEU A 538 -19.98 8.91 32.53
CA LEU A 538 -19.26 10.03 31.93
C LEU A 538 -20.09 10.78 30.89
N PHE A 539 -20.06 12.11 31.00
CA PHE A 539 -20.78 13.07 30.18
C PHE A 539 -19.82 14.11 29.59
N PRO A 540 -20.13 14.69 28.42
CA PRO A 540 -19.29 15.67 27.77
C PRO A 540 -19.23 17.00 28.56
N THR A 541 -20.30 17.37 29.27
CA THR A 541 -20.42 18.68 29.91
C THR A 541 -21.08 18.56 31.28
N LYS A 542 -20.82 19.55 32.14
CA LYS A 542 -21.41 19.64 33.48
C LYS A 542 -22.93 19.69 33.42
N ARG A 543 -23.47 20.39 32.41
CA ARG A 543 -24.91 20.53 32.20
C ARG A 543 -25.56 19.19 31.85
N ALA A 544 -24.93 18.38 31.00
CA ALA A 544 -25.41 17.02 30.70
C ALA A 544 -25.36 16.11 31.93
N ALA A 545 -24.28 16.19 32.73
CA ALA A 545 -24.17 15.45 33.99
C ALA A 545 -25.25 15.86 35.02
N LEU A 546 -25.55 17.15 35.13
CA LEU A 546 -26.59 17.65 36.05
C LEU A 546 -27.99 17.19 35.64
N ARG A 547 -28.32 17.15 34.34
CA ARG A 547 -29.58 16.55 33.87
C ARG A 547 -29.70 15.07 34.23
N CYS A 548 -28.59 14.32 34.15
CA CYS A 548 -28.58 12.93 34.63
C CYS A 548 -28.87 12.85 36.13
N VAL A 549 -28.26 13.74 36.93
CA VAL A 549 -28.52 13.81 38.37
C VAL A 549 -29.97 14.17 38.68
N GLU A 550 -30.57 15.12 37.97
CA GLU A 550 -31.99 15.47 38.10
C GLU A 550 -32.88 14.27 37.79
N PHE A 551 -32.61 13.56 36.69
CA PHE A 551 -33.32 12.34 36.33
C PHE A 551 -33.17 11.24 37.40
N MET A 552 -31.97 11.04 37.94
CA MET A 552 -31.75 10.09 39.04
C MET A 552 -32.52 10.49 40.29
N LYS A 553 -32.54 11.77 40.66
CA LYS A 553 -33.31 12.25 41.82
C LYS A 553 -34.82 12.03 41.67
N GLU A 554 -35.32 12.10 40.44
CA GLU A 554 -36.74 11.86 40.16
C GLU A 554 -37.10 10.37 40.16
N LYS A 555 -36.22 9.50 39.65
CA LYS A 555 -36.53 8.09 39.40
C LYS A 555 -35.98 7.11 40.45
N ALA A 556 -34.99 7.51 41.24
CA ALA A 556 -34.31 6.63 42.20
C ALA A 556 -34.85 6.83 43.63
N PRO A 557 -34.96 5.77 44.46
CA PRO A 557 -35.25 5.91 45.88
C PRO A 557 -34.18 6.74 46.59
N GLU A 558 -34.57 7.57 47.57
CA GLU A 558 -33.66 8.51 48.25
C GLU A 558 -32.41 7.83 48.85
N ALA A 559 -32.55 6.60 49.37
CA ALA A 559 -31.45 5.81 49.90
C ALA A 559 -30.35 5.49 48.86
N THR A 560 -30.71 5.35 47.58
CA THR A 560 -29.76 5.04 46.48
C THR A 560 -28.98 6.27 46.01
N LEU A 561 -29.43 7.47 46.38
CA LEU A 561 -28.81 8.74 45.99
C LEU A 561 -27.68 9.16 46.96
N ALA A 562 -27.48 8.43 48.05
CA ALA A 562 -26.40 8.68 48.99
C ALA A 562 -25.01 8.58 48.31
N GLY A 563 -24.19 9.61 48.45
CA GLY A 563 -22.85 9.67 47.84
C GLY A 563 -22.85 10.08 46.36
N LEU A 564 -23.98 10.55 45.80
CA LEU A 564 -24.04 11.11 44.47
C LEU A 564 -23.22 12.41 44.39
N ASN A 565 -22.23 12.43 43.51
CA ASN A 565 -21.36 13.59 43.31
C ASN A 565 -21.12 13.83 41.81
N VAL A 566 -20.91 15.09 41.42
CA VAL A 566 -20.54 15.45 40.05
C VAL A 566 -19.18 16.15 40.09
N ILE A 567 -18.20 15.56 39.41
CA ILE A 567 -16.93 16.23 39.15
C ILE A 567 -16.87 16.64 37.68
N THR A 568 -16.22 17.76 37.38
CA THR A 568 -15.96 18.19 36.01
C THR A 568 -14.47 18.40 35.85
N LEU A 569 -13.88 17.65 34.92
CA LEU A 569 -12.48 17.72 34.56
C LEU A 569 -12.34 18.62 33.33
N VAL A 570 -11.47 19.62 33.42
CA VAL A 570 -11.15 20.59 32.37
C VAL A 570 -9.65 20.70 32.21
N LEU A 571 -9.16 21.25 31.09
CA LEU A 571 -7.74 21.57 30.96
C LEU A 571 -7.29 22.49 32.08
N ASP A 572 -6.18 22.10 32.73
CA ASP A 572 -5.53 22.93 33.73
C ASP A 572 -4.95 24.20 33.05
N PRO A 573 -5.50 25.39 33.36
CA PRO A 573 -5.06 26.64 32.74
C PRO A 573 -3.63 27.03 33.16
N THR A 574 -3.10 26.46 34.25
CA THR A 574 -1.75 26.75 34.74
C THR A 574 -0.67 26.02 33.95
N LYS A 575 -1.03 24.96 33.22
CA LYS A 575 -0.11 24.14 32.42
C LYS A 575 0.03 24.68 30.99
N LYS A 576 1.28 24.67 30.49
CA LYS A 576 1.55 25.02 29.09
C LYS A 576 1.01 23.91 28.19
N THR A 577 -0.04 24.23 27.44
CA THR A 577 -0.72 23.32 26.51
C THR A 577 -0.66 23.88 25.09
N PRO A 578 -0.49 23.03 24.05
CA PRO A 578 -0.57 23.43 22.65
C PRO A 578 -1.85 24.22 22.31
N GLU A 579 -1.76 25.16 21.37
CA GLU A 579 -2.89 26.01 20.95
C GLU A 579 -4.07 25.21 20.40
N ALA A 580 -3.79 24.15 19.63
CA ALA A 580 -4.81 23.22 19.14
C ALA A 580 -5.62 22.54 20.27
N LEU A 581 -4.98 22.20 21.39
CA LEU A 581 -5.68 21.64 22.56
C LEU A 581 -6.57 22.68 23.25
N ARG A 582 -6.14 23.95 23.26
CA ARG A 582 -6.93 25.05 23.84
C ARG A 582 -8.14 25.39 22.99
N ALA A 583 -8.04 25.26 21.67
CA ALA A 583 -9.14 25.51 20.75
C ALA A 583 -10.33 24.55 20.98
N ILE A 584 -10.05 23.27 21.23
CA ILE A 584 -11.09 22.24 21.41
C ILE A 584 -11.66 22.16 22.84
N LYS A 585 -11.03 22.81 23.82
CA LYS A 585 -11.45 22.87 25.24
C LYS A 585 -11.94 21.50 25.76
N PRO A 586 -11.07 20.47 25.80
CA PRO A 586 -11.47 19.14 26.22
C PRO A 586 -11.93 19.19 27.67
N ALA A 587 -13.11 18.60 27.90
CA ALA A 587 -13.74 18.52 29.20
C ALA A 587 -14.52 17.20 29.32
N VAL A 588 -14.61 16.65 30.52
CA VAL A 588 -15.49 15.51 30.82
C VAL A 588 -16.04 15.70 32.23
N SER A 589 -17.34 15.49 32.39
CA SER A 589 -18.01 15.48 33.68
C SER A 589 -18.36 14.04 34.06
N ALA A 590 -18.08 13.66 35.30
CA ALA A 590 -18.40 12.34 35.83
C ALA A 590 -19.46 12.46 36.92
N VAL A 591 -20.57 11.74 36.73
CA VAL A 591 -21.55 11.48 37.79
C VAL A 591 -21.07 10.24 38.54
N ILE A 592 -20.54 10.45 39.74
CA ILE A 592 -20.08 9.39 40.63
C ILE A 592 -21.28 9.00 41.51
N CYS A 593 -21.64 7.73 41.47
CA CYS A 593 -22.75 7.18 42.25
C CYS A 593 -22.40 5.80 42.80
N ARG A 594 -23.23 5.29 43.70
CA ARG A 594 -23.16 3.90 44.14
C ARG A 594 -23.47 2.95 42.98
N GLU A 595 -22.97 1.73 43.07
CA GLU A 595 -23.16 0.70 42.04
C GLU A 595 -24.65 0.35 41.80
N ASP A 596 -25.47 0.34 42.86
CA ASP A 596 -26.92 0.11 42.80
C ASP A 596 -27.70 1.22 42.06
N ALA A 597 -27.16 2.45 42.03
CA ALA A 597 -27.75 3.59 41.32
C ALA A 597 -27.33 3.67 39.83
N PHE A 598 -26.27 2.95 39.44
CA PHE A 598 -25.73 3.00 38.09
C PHE A 598 -26.72 2.60 36.98
N PRO A 599 -27.61 1.59 37.15
CA PRO A 599 -28.62 1.25 36.15
C PRO A 599 -29.52 2.43 35.77
N ILE A 600 -29.82 3.33 36.72
CA ILE A 600 -30.66 4.51 36.50
C ILE A 600 -29.88 5.58 35.72
N ALA A 601 -28.60 5.81 36.07
CA ALA A 601 -27.72 6.68 35.30
C ALA A 601 -27.51 6.18 33.85
N LYS A 602 -27.31 4.86 33.69
CA LYS A 602 -27.21 4.19 32.39
C LYS A 602 -28.50 4.37 31.59
N GLN A 603 -29.66 4.32 32.25
CA GLN A 603 -30.94 4.56 31.60
C GLN A 603 -31.06 5.98 31.05
N TYR A 604 -30.62 7.00 31.79
CA TYR A 604 -30.56 8.38 31.29
C TYR A 604 -29.63 8.47 30.07
N TRP A 605 -28.41 7.96 30.20
CA TRP A 605 -27.38 7.95 29.15
C TRP A 605 -27.87 7.28 27.86
N GLN A 606 -28.50 6.12 27.99
CA GLN A 606 -29.02 5.33 26.87
C GLN A 606 -30.09 6.10 26.10
N HIS A 607 -31.10 6.66 26.77
CA HIS A 607 -32.21 7.33 26.08
C HIS A 607 -31.84 8.73 25.58
N SER A 608 -31.20 9.56 26.41
CA SER A 608 -30.86 10.94 26.04
C SER A 608 -29.76 11.02 24.97
N GLY A 609 -28.89 10.02 24.90
CA GLY A 609 -27.70 10.07 24.05
C GLY A 609 -26.67 11.13 24.46
N ASP A 610 -26.78 11.68 25.68
CA ASP A 610 -25.89 12.72 26.23
C ASP A 610 -24.49 12.20 26.64
N GLY A 611 -24.20 10.92 26.43
CA GLY A 611 -22.95 10.31 26.84
C GLY A 611 -21.70 10.84 26.17
N VAL A 612 -20.55 10.66 26.83
CA VAL A 612 -19.25 10.84 26.18
C VAL A 612 -19.04 9.79 25.07
N SER A 613 -18.46 10.17 23.94
CA SER A 613 -18.02 9.21 22.92
C SER A 613 -16.74 8.49 23.37
N SER A 614 -16.48 7.31 22.81
CA SER A 614 -15.25 6.56 23.13
C SER A 614 -13.99 7.31 22.71
N ARG A 615 -13.99 8.01 21.56
CA ARG A 615 -12.88 8.90 21.13
C ARG A 615 -12.60 9.97 22.16
N ARG A 616 -13.64 10.69 22.59
CA ARG A 616 -13.50 11.74 23.61
C ARG A 616 -13.01 11.17 24.94
N ALA A 617 -13.51 10.00 25.34
CA ALA A 617 -13.06 9.34 26.55
C ALA A 617 -11.58 8.94 26.47
N GLU A 618 -11.12 8.30 25.39
CA GLU A 618 -9.70 7.95 25.20
C GLU A 618 -8.80 9.18 25.20
N PHE A 619 -9.21 10.24 24.49
CA PHE A 619 -8.48 11.50 24.44
C PHE A 619 -8.35 12.14 25.83
N CYS A 620 -9.47 12.28 26.54
CA CYS A 620 -9.48 12.90 27.87
C CYS A 620 -8.79 12.02 28.92
N HIS A 621 -8.86 10.70 28.77
CA HIS A 621 -8.16 9.75 29.64
C HIS A 621 -6.64 9.86 29.48
N GLY A 622 -6.13 10.00 28.25
CA GLY A 622 -4.72 10.30 28.00
C GLY A 622 -4.27 11.59 28.70
N LEU A 623 -5.02 12.69 28.52
CA LEU A 623 -4.73 13.96 29.19
C LEU A 623 -4.81 13.87 30.72
N PHE A 624 -5.73 13.07 31.24
CA PHE A 624 -5.85 12.82 32.68
C PHE A 624 -4.62 12.11 33.25
N ASN A 625 -4.09 11.10 32.53
CA ASN A 625 -2.90 10.35 32.92
C ASN A 625 -1.61 11.18 32.84
N GLU A 626 -1.55 12.12 31.88
CA GLU A 626 -0.49 13.13 31.78
C GLU A 626 -0.64 14.25 32.83
N GLY A 627 -1.73 14.24 33.60
CA GLY A 627 -2.05 15.25 34.61
C GLY A 627 -2.46 16.61 34.01
N LEU A 628 -2.83 16.68 32.73
CA LEU A 628 -3.24 17.91 32.05
C LEU A 628 -4.71 18.29 32.29
N LEU A 629 -5.52 17.36 32.82
CA LEU A 629 -6.88 17.63 33.28
C LEU A 629 -6.93 17.74 34.81
N ASP A 630 -7.63 18.76 35.31
CA ASP A 630 -7.90 18.93 36.73
C ASP A 630 -9.38 19.30 36.98
N ILE A 631 -9.80 19.23 38.24
CA ILE A 631 -11.16 19.57 38.66
C ILE A 631 -11.40 21.06 38.40
N GLU A 632 -12.53 21.37 37.78
CA GLU A 632 -13.06 22.73 37.63
C GLU A 632 -13.25 23.37 39.02
N THR A 633 -12.25 24.13 39.48
CA THR A 633 -12.34 24.92 40.71
C THR A 633 -13.05 26.23 40.38
N THR A 634 -14.20 26.45 41.03
CA THR A 634 -15.08 27.57 40.70
C THR A 634 -14.55 28.86 41.30
N THR A 635 -13.74 29.63 40.55
CA THR A 635 -13.51 31.06 40.81
C THR A 635 -13.31 31.83 39.51
N THR A 636 -14.35 31.97 38.70
CA THR A 636 -14.51 33.18 37.87
C THR A 636 -15.98 33.44 37.58
N PRO A 637 -16.53 34.63 37.87
CA PRO A 637 -17.91 34.96 37.53
C PRO A 637 -18.11 35.01 36.01
N LEU A 638 -19.27 34.54 35.56
CA LEU A 638 -19.75 34.62 34.16
C LEU A 638 -19.50 36.02 33.55
N PRO A 639 -18.92 36.14 32.34
CA PRO A 639 -18.98 37.40 31.61
C PRO A 639 -20.44 37.63 31.20
N ARG A 640 -21.05 38.68 31.75
CA ARG A 640 -22.30 39.26 31.24
C ARG A 640 -22.09 39.63 29.76
N SER A 641 -23.14 39.42 28.97
CA SER A 641 -23.28 39.82 27.58
C SER A 641 -22.67 41.21 27.31
N PRO A 642 -21.97 41.41 26.17
CA PRO A 642 -21.43 42.72 25.84
C PRO A 642 -22.60 43.66 25.54
N GLN A 643 -22.89 44.57 26.47
CA GLN A 643 -23.66 45.76 26.15
C GLN A 643 -22.86 46.63 25.16
N PRO A 644 -23.51 47.23 24.15
CA PRO A 644 -22.84 48.07 23.17
C PRO A 644 -22.37 49.36 23.84
N LYS A 645 -21.07 49.45 24.14
CA LYS A 645 -20.45 50.72 24.55
C LYS A 645 -20.25 51.59 23.31
N MET A 646 -21.16 52.56 23.15
CA MET A 646 -20.89 53.76 22.35
C MET A 646 -19.68 54.50 22.94
N PHE A 647 -18.58 54.59 22.18
CA PHE A 647 -17.56 55.60 22.42
C PHE A 647 -17.53 56.58 21.25
N ARG A 648 -17.93 57.82 21.56
CA ARG A 648 -17.78 58.99 20.70
C ARG A 648 -16.30 59.38 20.67
N GLY A 649 -15.64 59.18 19.52
CA GLY A 649 -14.38 59.81 19.15
C GLY A 649 -14.61 60.85 18.03
N PRO A 650 -13.78 61.90 17.91
CA PRO A 650 -14.13 63.11 17.18
C PRO A 650 -14.16 62.93 15.65
N LYS A 651 -15.23 63.46 15.06
CA LYS A 651 -15.42 63.70 13.62
C LYS A 651 -14.30 64.61 13.10
N ARG A 652 -13.26 64.09 12.45
CA ARG A 652 -12.44 64.93 11.57
C ARG A 652 -11.90 64.30 10.29
N TYR A 653 -11.96 62.99 10.04
CA TYR A 653 -11.53 62.47 8.73
C TYR A 653 -12.38 61.27 8.30
N GLN A 654 -13.48 61.54 7.57
CA GLN A 654 -14.23 60.57 6.80
C GLN A 654 -13.92 60.73 5.30
N ARG A 655 -13.40 59.65 4.69
CA ARG A 655 -13.40 59.26 3.26
C ARG A 655 -12.57 60.11 2.25
N PRO A 656 -12.40 59.64 1.00
CA PRO A 656 -11.78 58.38 0.55
C PRO A 656 -10.68 58.67 -0.51
N GLY A 657 -9.61 57.86 -0.62
CA GLY A 657 -8.54 58.18 -1.59
C GLY A 657 -7.60 57.04 -1.94
N SER A 658 -7.67 56.68 -3.21
CA SER A 658 -6.78 55.89 -4.06
C SER A 658 -5.26 56.19 -3.97
N ILE A 659 -4.47 55.22 -4.48
CA ILE A 659 -3.18 55.34 -5.20
C ILE A 659 -1.84 55.28 -4.42
N ASP A 660 -1.00 54.33 -4.91
CA ASP A 660 0.49 54.17 -4.94
C ASP A 660 1.31 54.23 -3.63
N GLY A 661 2.41 53.50 -3.42
CA GLY A 661 3.30 52.67 -4.24
C GLY A 661 4.57 52.33 -3.41
N PHE A 662 5.56 51.67 -4.05
CA PHE A 662 6.91 51.24 -3.57
C PHE A 662 6.97 49.85 -2.89
N ALA A 663 7.42 48.73 -3.48
CA ALA A 663 8.52 48.38 -4.41
C ALA A 663 9.91 48.13 -3.75
N ASN A 664 10.35 46.86 -3.85
CA ASN A 664 11.72 46.35 -4.09
C ASN A 664 11.59 44.81 -4.16
N GLY A 665 11.92 44.04 -5.21
CA GLY A 665 12.93 44.15 -6.27
C GLY A 665 14.05 43.12 -5.99
N GLY A 666 14.36 42.11 -6.82
CA GLY A 666 13.83 41.77 -8.14
C GLY A 666 14.45 40.53 -8.83
N ASN A 667 14.18 40.49 -10.14
CA ASN A 667 14.81 39.79 -11.29
C ASN A 667 14.93 38.25 -11.31
N GLY A 668 14.56 37.54 -12.38
CA GLY A 668 14.09 37.97 -13.71
C GLY A 668 13.90 36.80 -14.70
N HIS A 669 13.18 37.11 -15.79
CA HIS A 669 12.99 36.40 -17.07
C HIS A 669 12.02 35.19 -17.11
N GLY A 670 10.96 35.13 -17.90
CA GLY A 670 10.43 36.02 -18.95
C GLY A 670 10.13 35.26 -20.26
N ASN A 671 8.87 34.82 -20.45
CA ASN A 671 8.13 34.65 -21.72
C ASN A 671 6.84 33.86 -21.39
N GLY A 672 5.61 34.24 -21.73
CA GLY A 672 5.10 35.22 -22.70
C GLY A 672 4.00 34.56 -23.53
N SER A 673 2.77 35.08 -23.41
CA SER A 673 1.61 34.95 -24.32
C SER A 673 0.53 33.86 -24.12
N ALA A 674 -0.59 34.35 -23.56
CA ALA A 674 -1.87 34.62 -24.25
C ALA A 674 -2.90 33.51 -24.47
N ASN A 675 -4.08 33.78 -23.90
CA ASN A 675 -5.40 33.22 -24.17
C ASN A 675 -5.71 33.10 -25.68
N GLY A 676 -6.14 31.92 -26.09
CA GLY A 676 -6.86 31.67 -27.33
C GLY A 676 -8.10 30.82 -27.04
N ASN A 677 -9.28 31.45 -27.09
CA ASN A 677 -10.58 30.81 -26.98
C ASN A 677 -10.84 30.07 -28.31
N GLY A 678 -10.94 28.74 -28.27
CA GLY A 678 -11.10 27.89 -29.46
C GLY A 678 -12.08 26.75 -29.20
N ASN A 679 -13.27 26.88 -29.75
CA ASN A 679 -14.34 25.88 -29.79
C ASN A 679 -13.90 24.69 -30.67
N GLY A 680 -13.93 23.45 -30.16
CA GLY A 680 -13.53 22.26 -30.91
C GLY A 680 -14.10 20.96 -30.34
N ASN A 681 -14.90 20.29 -31.17
CA ASN A 681 -15.61 19.02 -30.95
C ASN A 681 -14.81 17.89 -30.27
N GLY A 682 -15.46 17.26 -29.29
CA GLY A 682 -15.68 15.81 -29.20
C GLY A 682 -14.55 14.85 -29.59
N THR A 683 -13.85 14.34 -28.58
CA THR A 683 -13.52 12.91 -28.48
C THR A 683 -13.62 12.49 -27.02
N SER A 684 -14.61 11.65 -26.73
CA SER A 684 -14.78 10.91 -25.49
C SER A 684 -13.57 10.00 -25.24
N GLN A 685 -12.67 10.41 -24.35
CA GLN A 685 -11.81 9.47 -23.63
C GLN A 685 -12.53 9.09 -22.33
N GLY A 686 -12.98 7.84 -22.26
CA GLY A 686 -13.40 7.21 -21.01
C GLY A 686 -12.20 7.15 -20.07
N GLY A 687 -12.09 8.13 -19.18
CA GLY A 687 -11.18 8.10 -18.04
C GLY A 687 -11.72 7.09 -17.02
N ASN A 688 -10.85 6.18 -16.61
CA ASN A 688 -11.11 5.03 -15.74
C ASN A 688 -11.82 5.44 -14.42
N THR A 689 -13.10 5.09 -14.29
CA THR A 689 -13.85 5.11 -13.03
C THR A 689 -13.17 4.27 -11.92
N GLU A 690 -12.32 3.31 -12.30
CA GLU A 690 -11.49 2.50 -11.38
C GLU A 690 -10.33 3.31 -10.75
N GLU A 691 -9.69 4.23 -11.48
CA GLU A 691 -8.55 5.02 -10.97
C GLU A 691 -8.99 6.10 -9.96
N ILE A 692 -10.19 6.64 -10.15
CA ILE A 692 -10.82 7.59 -9.22
C ILE A 692 -11.23 6.87 -7.92
N ASN A 693 -11.79 5.66 -8.01
CA ASN A 693 -12.16 4.86 -6.84
C ASN A 693 -10.94 4.38 -6.03
N GLU A 694 -9.82 4.04 -6.69
CA GLU A 694 -8.58 3.62 -6.01
C GLU A 694 -7.86 4.77 -5.29
N ALA A 695 -7.92 6.00 -5.85
CA ALA A 695 -7.41 7.21 -5.19
C ALA A 695 -8.25 7.60 -3.96
N VAL A 696 -9.57 7.43 -4.04
CA VAL A 696 -10.52 7.70 -2.94
C VAL A 696 -10.38 6.66 -1.82
N GLU A 697 -10.28 5.36 -2.12
CA GLU A 697 -10.00 4.32 -1.12
C GLU A 697 -8.65 4.52 -0.42
N SER A 698 -7.64 4.98 -1.17
CA SER A 698 -6.31 5.24 -0.66
C SER A 698 -6.23 6.48 0.25
N SER A 699 -7.03 7.51 -0.05
CA SER A 699 -7.20 8.69 0.82
C SER A 699 -7.98 8.33 2.10
N ARG A 700 -9.07 7.56 1.97
CA ARG A 700 -9.93 7.12 3.09
C ARG A 700 -9.17 6.30 4.11
N PHE A 701 -8.32 5.37 3.66
CA PHE A 701 -7.54 4.52 4.56
C PHE A 701 -6.52 5.36 5.37
N LEU A 702 -5.89 6.40 4.79
CA LEU A 702 -4.76 7.20 5.39
C LEU A 702 -5.27 8.06 6.51
N GLU A 703 -6.43 8.65 6.30
CA GLU A 703 -7.24 9.28 7.34
C GLU A 703 -7.77 8.27 8.40
N GLU A 704 -8.12 7.02 8.04
CA GLU A 704 -8.65 6.00 8.98
C GLU A 704 -7.65 5.55 10.04
N ARG A 705 -6.35 5.46 9.70
CA ARG A 705 -5.37 4.78 10.55
C ARG A 705 -4.31 5.69 11.15
N TYR A 706 -3.98 6.78 10.46
CA TYR A 706 -2.96 7.72 10.89
C TYR A 706 -3.41 9.12 10.51
N GLY A 707 -4.03 9.81 11.47
CA GLY A 707 -4.23 11.25 11.39
C GLY A 707 -2.92 11.93 10.98
N ARG A 708 -2.75 12.15 9.67
CA ARG A 708 -1.95 13.25 9.18
C ARG A 708 -2.77 14.45 9.51
N ASN A 709 -2.45 15.03 10.66
CA ASN A 709 -3.04 16.23 11.19
C ASN A 709 -4.56 16.17 11.08
N LEU A 710 -5.22 15.51 12.04
CA LEU A 710 -6.62 15.85 12.32
C LEU A 710 -6.54 17.30 12.79
N ASP A 711 -6.48 18.21 11.82
CA ASP A 711 -6.26 19.61 12.05
C ASP A 711 -7.58 20.08 12.63
N LEU A 712 -7.60 20.15 13.95
CA LEU A 712 -8.77 20.55 14.70
C LEU A 712 -9.18 21.99 14.33
N SER A 713 -8.32 22.75 13.63
CA SER A 713 -8.69 24.02 13.00
C SER A 713 -9.80 23.86 11.94
N LEU A 714 -9.91 22.69 11.30
CA LEU A 714 -10.89 22.40 10.25
C LEU A 714 -12.26 21.95 10.78
N VAL A 715 -12.43 21.79 12.09
CA VAL A 715 -13.67 21.26 12.69
C VAL A 715 -14.90 22.09 12.29
N GLU A 716 -14.78 23.43 12.27
CA GLU A 716 -15.89 24.29 11.87
C GLU A 716 -16.20 24.18 10.36
N ASN A 717 -15.18 24.04 9.52
CA ASN A 717 -15.37 23.76 8.08
C ASN A 717 -16.02 22.40 7.87
N ALA A 718 -15.64 21.39 8.66
CA ALA A 718 -16.22 20.05 8.61
C ALA A 718 -17.68 20.04 9.06
N LYS A 719 -18.03 20.72 10.16
CA LYS A 719 -19.44 20.92 10.56
C LYS A 719 -20.21 21.61 9.45
N SER A 720 -19.63 22.64 8.84
CA SER A 720 -20.27 23.37 7.73
C SER A 720 -20.52 22.48 6.52
N ALA A 721 -19.55 21.65 6.13
CA ALA A 721 -19.70 20.67 5.06
C ALA A 721 -20.81 19.65 5.36
N ILE A 722 -20.84 19.09 6.58
CA ILE A 722 -21.90 18.17 7.02
C ILE A 722 -23.29 18.83 6.94
N ARG A 723 -23.44 20.05 7.46
CA ARG A 723 -24.72 20.79 7.40
C ARG A 723 -25.17 21.02 5.95
N ARG A 724 -24.25 21.39 5.05
CA ARG A 724 -24.57 21.59 3.63
C ARG A 724 -24.92 20.31 2.89
N ARG A 725 -24.34 19.16 3.27
CA ARG A 725 -24.76 17.84 2.77
C ARG A 725 -26.17 17.51 3.23
N ILE A 726 -26.48 17.73 4.51
CA ILE A 726 -27.84 17.54 5.07
C ILE A 726 -28.85 18.43 4.37
N ALA A 727 -28.48 19.67 4.05
CA ALA A 727 -29.32 20.59 3.29
C ALA A 727 -29.49 20.23 1.80
N GLY A 728 -28.77 19.20 1.30
CA GLY A 728 -28.82 18.77 -0.09
C GLY A 728 -28.09 19.70 -1.07
N VAL A 729 -27.22 20.59 -0.60
CA VAL A 729 -26.47 21.54 -1.45
C VAL A 729 -25.09 21.02 -1.81
N LEU A 730 -24.48 20.19 -0.96
CA LEU A 730 -23.19 19.57 -1.23
C LEU A 730 -23.37 18.10 -1.57
N THR A 731 -23.00 17.71 -2.80
CA THR A 731 -23.15 16.33 -3.30
C THR A 731 -21.84 15.68 -3.74
N SER A 732 -20.72 16.37 -3.60
CA SER A 732 -19.39 15.90 -4.02
C SER A 732 -18.32 16.22 -2.97
N ASP A 733 -17.14 15.62 -3.14
CA ASP A 733 -15.96 15.88 -2.32
C ASP A 733 -15.48 17.31 -2.48
N VAL A 734 -15.08 17.92 -1.36
CA VAL A 734 -14.53 19.28 -1.33
C VAL A 734 -13.35 19.33 -0.38
N ASP A 735 -12.34 20.11 -0.76
CA ASP A 735 -11.21 20.43 0.09
C ASP A 735 -11.64 21.41 1.20
N LEU A 736 -11.56 20.97 2.46
CA LEU A 736 -11.92 21.76 3.63
C LEU A 736 -11.03 22.99 3.87
N THR A 737 -9.90 23.12 3.17
CA THR A 737 -9.03 24.31 3.22
C THR A 737 -9.52 25.43 2.29
N THR A 738 -10.47 25.13 1.39
CA THR A 738 -11.03 26.07 0.42
C THR A 738 -12.40 26.61 0.83
N SER A 739 -12.81 27.74 0.25
CA SER A 739 -14.13 28.31 0.51
C SER A 739 -15.23 27.39 -0.02
N LEU A 740 -16.07 26.89 0.88
CA LEU A 740 -17.20 26.04 0.54
C LEU A 740 -18.30 26.81 -0.23
N PRO A 741 -19.06 26.13 -1.12
CA PRO A 741 -20.08 26.77 -1.94
C PRO A 741 -21.22 27.38 -1.10
N THR A 742 -21.79 28.48 -1.60
CA THR A 742 -22.91 29.19 -0.94
C THR A 742 -24.18 28.34 -0.94
N MET A 743 -24.94 28.39 0.15
CA MET A 743 -26.23 27.70 0.27
C MET A 743 -27.19 28.15 -0.85
N SER A 744 -27.73 27.20 -1.61
CA SER A 744 -28.67 27.51 -2.70
C SER A 744 -30.04 27.95 -2.16
N PRO A 745 -30.79 28.81 -2.88
CA PRO A 745 -32.12 29.26 -2.46
C PRO A 745 -33.23 28.19 -2.54
N HIS A 746 -32.92 26.90 -2.71
CA HIS A 746 -33.91 25.82 -2.82
C HIS A 746 -33.44 24.53 -2.13
N ALA A 747 -32.62 24.66 -1.08
CA ALA A 747 -32.12 23.55 -0.29
C ALA A 747 -33.30 22.72 0.28
N ARG A 748 -33.34 21.41 -0.02
CA ARG A 748 -34.45 20.50 0.32
C ARG A 748 -35.85 21.00 -0.07
N GLY A 749 -35.97 21.75 -1.16
CA GLY A 749 -37.27 22.28 -1.61
C GLY A 749 -37.83 23.40 -0.73
N ILE A 750 -37.01 23.98 0.17
CA ILE A 750 -37.36 25.13 1.00
C ILE A 750 -36.43 26.29 0.67
N SER A 751 -37.00 27.48 0.40
CA SER A 751 -36.23 28.56 -0.18
C SER A 751 -35.40 29.41 0.79
N ASN A 752 -35.75 29.32 2.07
CA ASN A 752 -35.18 30.09 3.17
C ASN A 752 -34.46 29.21 4.20
N LEU A 753 -34.15 27.95 3.87
CA LEU A 753 -33.39 27.08 4.76
C LEU A 753 -31.95 27.57 4.86
N ARG A 754 -31.51 27.89 6.07
CA ARG A 754 -30.14 28.38 6.34
C ARG A 754 -29.31 27.31 7.02
N GLU A 755 -28.00 27.44 6.91
CA GLU A 755 -27.06 26.54 7.58
C GLU A 755 -27.24 26.54 9.10
N ASP A 756 -27.56 27.69 9.70
CA ASP A 756 -27.80 27.81 11.13
C ASP A 756 -29.12 27.20 11.61
N ASP A 757 -29.98 26.71 10.70
CA ASP A 757 -31.18 25.92 11.03
C ASP A 757 -30.87 24.42 11.19
N ILE A 758 -29.63 24.00 10.90
CA ILE A 758 -29.17 22.61 10.93
C ILE A 758 -28.20 22.43 12.10
N TYR A 759 -28.63 21.66 13.09
CA TYR A 759 -27.89 21.41 14.30
C TYR A 759 -27.32 20.00 14.28
N LEU A 760 -26.05 19.87 14.67
CA LEU A 760 -25.35 18.59 14.76
C LEU A 760 -25.22 18.19 16.23
N VAL A 761 -25.42 16.92 16.51
CA VAL A 761 -25.41 16.35 17.87
C VAL A 761 -24.65 15.01 17.88
N PRO A 762 -24.21 14.51 19.05
CA PRO A 762 -23.39 13.30 19.13
C PRO A 762 -24.05 12.01 18.60
N CYS A 763 -25.38 11.92 18.59
CA CYS A 763 -26.10 10.76 18.04
C CYS A 763 -27.57 11.09 17.70
N GLY A 764 -28.23 10.23 16.90
CA GLY A 764 -29.64 10.40 16.53
C GLY A 764 -30.60 10.52 17.72
N MET A 765 -30.43 9.72 18.78
CA MET A 765 -31.29 9.85 19.97
C MET A 765 -31.10 11.17 20.70
N ASN A 766 -29.91 11.76 20.65
CA ASN A 766 -29.69 13.10 21.18
C ASN A 766 -30.43 14.18 20.37
N ALA A 767 -30.62 13.97 19.05
CA ALA A 767 -31.42 14.86 18.22
C ALA A 767 -32.90 14.82 18.63
N ILE A 768 -33.43 13.60 18.84
CA ILE A 768 -34.80 13.38 19.32
C ILE A 768 -34.99 13.96 20.72
N PHE A 769 -34.10 13.63 21.65
CA PHE A 769 -34.13 14.12 23.03
C PHE A 769 -34.09 15.64 23.08
N THR A 770 -33.13 16.26 22.38
CA THR A 770 -33.01 17.72 22.32
C THR A 770 -34.27 18.35 21.73
N THR A 771 -34.80 17.79 20.64
CA THR A 771 -36.05 18.27 20.01
C THR A 771 -37.23 18.22 20.99
N HIS A 772 -37.37 17.13 21.75
CA HIS A 772 -38.41 17.01 22.77
C HIS A 772 -38.24 18.06 23.89
N GLN A 773 -37.01 18.29 24.36
CA GLN A 773 -36.72 19.33 25.35
C GLN A 773 -37.01 20.75 24.82
N LEU A 774 -36.72 21.01 23.54
CA LEU A 774 -37.08 22.28 22.89
C LEU A 774 -38.59 22.49 22.89
N LEU A 775 -39.36 21.47 22.52
CA LEU A 775 -40.82 21.57 22.51
C LEU A 775 -41.39 21.79 23.91
N LEU A 776 -40.91 21.09 24.93
CA LEU A 776 -41.33 21.27 26.32
C LEU A 776 -41.05 22.67 26.87
N LYS A 777 -40.01 23.33 26.38
CA LYS A 777 -39.73 24.74 26.73
C LYS A 777 -40.49 25.74 25.88
N ALA A 778 -40.75 25.41 24.61
CA ALA A 778 -41.41 26.29 23.65
C ALA A 778 -42.92 26.33 23.77
N ARG A 779 -43.50 25.30 24.39
CA ARG A 779 -44.95 25.09 24.47
C ARG A 779 -45.35 24.66 25.88
N GLU A 780 -46.64 24.72 26.17
CA GLU A 780 -47.18 24.17 27.42
C GLU A 780 -46.86 22.66 27.49
N PRO A 781 -46.30 22.16 28.60
CA PRO A 781 -46.04 20.73 28.77
C PRO A 781 -47.33 19.92 28.63
N ARG A 782 -47.39 19.07 27.60
CA ARG A 782 -48.50 18.15 27.32
C ARG A 782 -47.94 16.78 26.94
N LYS A 783 -48.82 15.78 26.82
CA LYS A 783 -48.42 14.47 26.28
C LYS A 783 -47.96 14.59 24.83
N SER A 784 -46.98 13.79 24.44
CA SER A 784 -46.56 13.64 23.04
C SER A 784 -47.26 12.44 22.40
N ILE A 785 -47.37 12.43 21.07
CA ILE A 785 -47.85 11.28 20.30
C ILE A 785 -46.64 10.59 19.68
N GLU A 786 -46.56 9.28 19.83
CA GLU A 786 -45.67 8.43 19.05
C GLU A 786 -46.50 7.61 18.08
N PHE A 787 -46.25 7.77 16.78
CA PHE A 787 -47.05 7.16 15.73
C PHE A 787 -46.23 6.23 14.83
N GLY A 788 -46.73 5.00 14.67
CA GLY A 788 -45.99 3.87 14.13
C GLY A 788 -45.21 3.12 15.23
N PHE A 789 -44.68 1.96 14.89
CA PHE A 789 -43.82 1.17 15.79
C PHE A 789 -42.38 1.69 15.68
N PRO A 790 -41.86 2.43 16.68
CA PRO A 790 -40.60 3.15 16.52
C PRO A 790 -39.41 2.30 16.91
N TYR A 791 -38.23 2.85 16.65
CA TYR A 791 -37.04 2.50 17.42
C TYR A 791 -37.29 2.73 18.92
N VAL A 792 -37.06 1.68 19.71
CA VAL A 792 -37.49 1.51 21.12
C VAL A 792 -37.27 2.76 21.98
N ASP A 793 -36.14 3.45 21.82
CA ASP A 793 -35.74 4.53 22.69
C ASP A 793 -36.57 5.82 22.50
N THR A 794 -37.18 6.06 21.33
CA THR A 794 -37.98 7.28 21.06
C THR A 794 -39.21 7.32 21.95
N LEU A 795 -40.01 6.25 21.94
CA LEU A 795 -41.16 6.12 22.83
C LEU A 795 -40.78 6.28 24.31
N LYS A 796 -39.63 5.69 24.73
CA LYS A 796 -39.16 5.83 26.12
C LYS A 796 -38.76 7.27 26.45
N ILE A 797 -38.22 8.05 25.51
CA ILE A 797 -37.95 9.47 25.72
C ILE A 797 -39.25 10.21 26.03
N LEU A 798 -40.27 10.03 25.17
CA LEU A 798 -41.55 10.73 25.31
C LEU A 798 -42.30 10.33 26.59
N GLN A 799 -42.19 9.07 27.02
CA GLN A 799 -42.79 8.58 28.26
C GLN A 799 -42.09 9.09 29.53
N LYS A 800 -40.76 9.23 29.50
CA LYS A 800 -39.96 9.47 30.72
C LYS A 800 -39.61 10.92 30.97
N PHE A 801 -39.48 11.73 29.93
CA PHE A 801 -38.92 13.09 30.01
C PHE A 801 -39.98 14.16 29.74
N GLY A 802 -41.13 14.09 30.41
CA GLY A 802 -42.25 15.01 30.24
C GLY A 802 -43.56 14.42 30.76
N PRO A 803 -44.72 14.99 30.39
CA PRO A 803 -46.04 14.53 30.85
C PRO A 803 -46.50 13.14 30.33
N GLY A 804 -45.68 12.46 29.52
CA GLY A 804 -45.94 11.12 28.99
C GLY A 804 -46.27 11.11 27.49
N ALA A 805 -46.62 9.92 26.99
CA ALA A 805 -46.90 9.70 25.57
C ALA A 805 -48.20 8.91 25.33
N VAL A 806 -48.86 9.20 24.21
CA VAL A 806 -49.87 8.33 23.58
C VAL A 806 -49.19 7.56 22.46
N PHE A 807 -49.37 6.24 22.42
CA PHE A 807 -48.69 5.37 21.47
C PHE A 807 -49.69 4.74 20.49
N TYR A 808 -49.47 4.99 19.20
CA TYR A 808 -50.22 4.41 18.09
C TYR A 808 -49.32 3.47 17.30
N GLY A 809 -49.13 2.26 17.82
CA GLY A 809 -48.09 1.34 17.35
C GLY A 809 -48.35 0.71 15.99
N HIS A 810 -49.60 0.66 15.50
CA HIS A 810 -49.86 0.12 14.15
C HIS A 810 -49.51 1.14 13.06
N GLY A 811 -49.49 2.43 13.38
CA GLY A 811 -49.30 3.52 12.43
C GLY A 811 -50.37 3.53 11.33
N SER A 812 -51.59 3.10 11.65
CA SER A 812 -52.65 2.85 10.66
C SER A 812 -53.56 4.07 10.43
N THR A 813 -54.29 4.08 9.31
CA THR A 813 -55.31 5.11 9.05
C THR A 813 -56.38 5.16 10.16
N ALA A 814 -56.79 4.01 10.69
CA ALA A 814 -57.76 3.94 11.78
C ALA A 814 -57.26 4.60 13.08
N GLU A 815 -55.96 4.51 13.36
CA GLU A 815 -55.36 5.21 14.50
C GLU A 815 -55.25 6.73 14.27
N LEU A 816 -55.09 7.18 13.02
CA LEU A 816 -55.23 8.61 12.70
C LEU A 816 -56.68 9.10 12.84
N ASP A 817 -57.67 8.25 12.54
CA ASP A 817 -59.09 8.57 12.76
C ASP A 817 -59.38 8.76 14.25
N ASP A 818 -58.93 7.83 15.12
CA ASP A 818 -59.04 7.95 16.58
C ASP A 818 -58.31 9.21 17.11
N LEU A 819 -57.12 9.51 16.59
CA LEU A 819 -56.41 10.73 16.96
C LEU A 819 -57.24 11.98 16.59
N GLU A 820 -57.79 12.02 15.38
CA GLU A 820 -58.63 13.14 14.94
C GLU A 820 -59.90 13.30 15.80
N GLU A 821 -60.52 12.20 16.24
CA GLU A 821 -61.65 12.22 17.16
C GLU A 821 -61.27 12.79 18.54
N LYS A 822 -60.13 12.39 19.11
CA LYS A 822 -59.61 12.95 20.37
C LYS A 822 -59.29 14.43 20.25
N LEU A 823 -58.72 14.85 19.12
CA LEU A 823 -58.45 16.26 18.86
C LEU A 823 -59.76 17.08 18.77
N LYS A 824 -60.79 16.52 18.13
CA LYS A 824 -62.15 17.11 18.07
C LYS A 824 -62.83 17.18 19.43
N SER A 825 -62.61 16.20 20.30
CA SER A 825 -63.18 16.19 21.66
C SER A 825 -62.50 17.17 22.63
N GLY A 826 -61.39 17.79 22.20
CA GLY A 826 -60.70 18.83 22.96
C GLY A 826 -59.33 18.42 23.50
N GLU A 827 -58.91 17.16 23.31
CA GLU A 827 -57.56 16.73 23.70
C GLU A 827 -56.50 17.48 22.89
N ARG A 828 -55.35 17.76 23.51
CA ARG A 828 -54.25 18.49 22.88
C ARG A 828 -52.90 17.89 23.26
N PHE A 829 -51.96 18.00 22.34
CA PHE A 829 -50.66 17.34 22.45
C PHE A 829 -49.48 18.31 22.26
N LEU A 830 -48.34 17.94 22.83
CA LEU A 830 -47.09 18.68 22.72
C LEU A 830 -46.49 18.54 21.32
N GLY A 831 -46.57 17.36 20.74
CA GLY A 831 -46.04 17.08 19.42
C GLY A 831 -46.34 15.66 18.98
N PHE A 832 -46.21 15.43 17.69
CA PHE A 832 -46.39 14.17 16.99
C PHE A 832 -45.03 13.73 16.46
N PHE A 833 -44.59 12.56 16.88
CA PHE A 833 -43.32 11.95 16.51
C PHE A 833 -43.58 10.71 15.68
N CYS A 834 -42.87 10.57 14.56
CA CYS A 834 -42.91 9.37 13.72
C CYS A 834 -41.61 9.18 12.95
N GLU A 835 -41.35 7.95 12.55
CA GLU A 835 -40.30 7.60 11.59
C GLU A 835 -40.87 7.53 10.16
N PHE A 836 -40.06 7.89 9.16
CA PHE A 836 -40.45 7.82 7.76
C PHE A 836 -39.33 7.24 6.88
N PRO A 837 -39.45 5.99 6.38
CA PRO A 837 -40.38 4.93 6.82
C PRO A 837 -40.08 4.45 8.26
N GLY A 838 -41.06 3.85 8.94
CA GLY A 838 -40.89 3.29 10.28
C GLY A 838 -40.17 1.95 10.33
N ASN A 839 -39.11 1.81 11.13
CA ASN A 839 -38.37 0.56 11.29
C ASN A 839 -39.01 -0.34 12.38
N PRO A 840 -39.32 -1.64 12.11
CA PRO A 840 -38.78 -2.47 11.02
C PRO A 840 -39.76 -2.77 9.87
N LEU A 841 -41.03 -2.37 9.97
CA LEU A 841 -42.08 -2.73 9.00
C LEU A 841 -42.09 -1.85 7.74
N LEU A 842 -41.38 -0.73 7.79
CA LEU A 842 -41.19 0.25 6.72
C LEU A 842 -42.50 0.86 6.24
N THR A 843 -43.48 0.96 7.14
CA THR A 843 -44.74 1.66 6.89
C THR A 843 -44.51 3.16 6.89
N CYS A 844 -45.25 3.87 6.05
CA CYS A 844 -45.11 5.32 5.87
C CYS A 844 -46.38 6.02 6.33
N PRO A 845 -46.34 6.86 7.39
CA PRO A 845 -47.52 7.60 7.83
C PRO A 845 -47.95 8.65 6.80
N ASP A 846 -49.25 8.99 6.79
CA ASP A 846 -49.79 10.05 5.91
C ASP A 846 -49.40 11.44 6.44
N LEU A 847 -48.18 11.88 6.09
CA LEU A 847 -47.64 13.18 6.51
C LEU A 847 -48.48 14.37 6.02
N VAL A 848 -49.20 14.22 4.90
CA VAL A 848 -50.09 15.27 4.38
C VAL A 848 -51.29 15.45 5.30
N ARG A 849 -51.91 14.35 5.73
CA ARG A 849 -53.00 14.39 6.70
C ARG A 849 -52.52 14.86 8.07
N ILE A 850 -51.38 14.35 8.54
CA ILE A 850 -50.82 14.74 9.85
C ILE A 850 -50.51 16.24 9.91
N ARG A 851 -49.92 16.81 8.85
CA ARG A 851 -49.66 18.26 8.79
C ARG A 851 -50.95 19.08 8.90
N LYS A 852 -52.01 18.68 8.19
CA LYS A 852 -53.33 19.35 8.29
C LYS A 852 -53.91 19.29 9.70
N LEU A 853 -53.81 18.14 10.37
CA LEU A 853 -54.27 17.98 11.76
C LEU A 853 -53.45 18.86 12.71
N ALA A 854 -52.13 18.89 12.53
CA ALA A 854 -51.22 19.70 13.32
C ALA A 854 -51.53 21.20 13.23
N ASP A 855 -51.79 21.69 12.01
CA ASP A 855 -52.17 23.10 11.77
C ASP A 855 -53.55 23.45 12.35
N THR A 856 -54.48 22.49 12.35
CA THR A 856 -55.86 22.69 12.84
C THR A 856 -55.93 22.66 14.36
N TYR A 857 -55.19 21.75 15.01
CA TYR A 857 -55.32 21.46 16.44
C TYR A 857 -54.12 21.89 17.28
N ASP A 858 -53.17 22.60 16.68
CA ASP A 858 -51.97 23.16 17.32
C ASP A 858 -51.13 22.09 18.02
N PHE A 859 -50.39 21.30 17.24
CA PHE A 859 -49.29 20.48 17.75
C PHE A 859 -48.09 20.45 16.78
N ALA A 860 -46.88 20.26 17.31
CA ALA A 860 -45.67 20.20 16.48
C ALA A 860 -45.52 18.83 15.80
N VAL A 861 -44.98 18.79 14.59
CA VAL A 861 -44.66 17.54 13.88
C VAL A 861 -43.15 17.33 13.84
N VAL A 862 -42.70 16.19 14.35
CA VAL A 862 -41.30 15.76 14.35
C VAL A 862 -41.20 14.46 13.53
N VAL A 863 -40.36 14.49 12.49
CA VAL A 863 -40.17 13.33 11.61
C VAL A 863 -38.73 12.86 11.68
N ASP A 864 -38.52 11.59 12.04
CA ASP A 864 -37.23 10.91 11.89
C ASP A 864 -37.14 10.29 10.49
N GLU A 865 -36.27 10.86 9.65
CA GLU A 865 -36.07 10.41 8.27
C GLU A 865 -34.86 9.49 8.09
N THR A 866 -34.29 8.95 9.18
CA THR A 866 -33.05 8.15 9.14
C THR A 866 -33.10 7.04 8.09
N VAL A 867 -34.21 6.32 8.00
CA VAL A 867 -34.38 5.17 7.09
C VAL A 867 -34.66 5.64 5.66
N GLY A 868 -35.52 6.65 5.49
CA GLY A 868 -35.84 7.19 4.18
C GLY A 868 -34.64 7.86 3.54
N THR A 869 -33.82 8.54 4.34
CA THR A 869 -32.75 9.45 3.94
C THR A 869 -33.26 10.68 3.19
N PHE A 870 -32.62 11.82 3.41
CA PHE A 870 -32.92 13.05 2.69
C PHE A 870 -32.50 13.03 1.20
N VAL A 871 -31.91 11.92 0.73
CA VAL A 871 -31.64 11.67 -0.70
C VAL A 871 -32.87 11.09 -1.38
N ASN A 872 -33.54 10.10 -0.78
CA ASN A 872 -34.71 9.45 -1.38
C ASN A 872 -36.03 10.14 -1.04
N VAL A 873 -36.16 10.78 0.13
CA VAL A 873 -37.40 11.43 0.56
C VAL A 873 -37.15 12.87 1.02
N ASN A 874 -38.18 13.70 0.90
CA ASN A 874 -38.22 15.05 1.43
C ASN A 874 -39.45 15.24 2.33
N VAL A 875 -39.25 15.03 3.62
CA VAL A 875 -40.31 15.16 4.64
C VAL A 875 -40.37 16.53 5.29
N LEU A 876 -39.34 17.37 5.09
CA LEU A 876 -39.22 18.69 5.70
C LEU A 876 -40.44 19.61 5.45
N PRO A 877 -41.10 19.59 4.27
CA PRO A 877 -42.33 20.37 4.06
C PRO A 877 -43.50 20.04 5.01
N TYR A 878 -43.50 18.86 5.62
CA TYR A 878 -44.58 18.38 6.50
C TYR A 878 -44.19 18.40 7.99
N ALA A 879 -42.96 18.77 8.32
CA ALA A 879 -42.43 18.72 9.68
C ALA A 879 -42.09 20.11 10.21
N ASP A 880 -42.25 20.32 11.51
CA ASP A 880 -41.67 21.48 12.22
C ASP A 880 -40.20 21.24 12.54
N VAL A 881 -39.85 19.99 12.86
CA VAL A 881 -38.46 19.55 13.07
C VAL A 881 -38.24 18.21 12.38
N VAL A 882 -37.16 18.10 11.61
CA VAL A 882 -36.72 16.82 11.04
C VAL A 882 -35.48 16.35 11.78
N VAL A 883 -35.46 15.09 12.22
CA VAL A 883 -34.32 14.49 12.90
C VAL A 883 -33.71 13.38 12.03
N SER A 884 -32.40 13.16 12.16
CA SER A 884 -31.70 12.10 11.43
C SER A 884 -30.55 11.53 12.24
N SER A 885 -30.36 10.22 12.16
CA SER A 885 -29.18 9.52 12.69
C SER A 885 -28.09 9.45 11.63
N LEU A 886 -27.10 10.34 11.75
CA LEU A 886 -25.94 10.38 10.86
C LEU A 886 -25.01 9.17 11.05
N THR A 887 -25.15 8.48 12.17
CA THR A 887 -24.48 7.21 12.49
C THR A 887 -24.68 6.11 11.45
N LYS A 888 -25.82 6.13 10.74
CA LYS A 888 -26.24 5.06 9.82
C LYS A 888 -25.62 5.29 8.44
N ILE A 889 -26.43 5.24 7.38
CA ILE A 889 -25.98 5.32 6.00
C ILE A 889 -25.30 6.64 5.65
N PHE A 890 -25.57 7.73 6.37
CA PHE A 890 -24.82 8.97 6.17
C PHE A 890 -23.32 8.76 6.41
N SER A 891 -22.93 8.05 7.48
CA SER A 891 -21.54 7.62 7.72
C SER A 891 -21.17 6.36 6.93
N GLY A 892 -21.94 5.28 7.01
CA GLY A 892 -21.67 4.03 6.30
C GLY A 892 -20.52 3.16 6.86
N ASP A 893 -19.52 3.77 7.50
CA ASP A 893 -18.29 3.07 7.93
C ASP A 893 -18.37 2.38 9.29
N CYS A 894 -19.51 2.48 9.98
CA CYS A 894 -19.72 1.84 11.29
C CYS A 894 -18.65 2.23 12.35
N ASN A 895 -18.07 3.43 12.23
CA ASN A 895 -16.94 3.88 13.07
C ASN A 895 -17.21 5.17 13.86
N VAL A 896 -18.32 5.86 13.63
CA VAL A 896 -18.61 7.16 14.23
C VAL A 896 -20.11 7.33 14.43
N MET A 897 -20.48 7.98 15.53
CA MET A 897 -21.85 8.38 15.79
C MET A 897 -22.05 9.85 15.46
N GLY A 898 -23.28 10.18 15.06
CA GLY A 898 -23.75 11.54 14.93
C GLY A 898 -25.24 11.57 14.74
N GLY A 899 -25.83 12.72 14.99
CA GLY A 899 -27.21 13.02 14.68
C GLY A 899 -27.35 14.45 14.20
N SER A 900 -28.50 14.74 13.61
CA SER A 900 -28.88 16.09 13.27
C SER A 900 -30.35 16.34 13.56
N PHE A 901 -30.67 17.59 13.87
CA PHE A 901 -32.05 18.09 13.77
C PHE A 901 -32.07 19.37 12.94
N VAL A 902 -33.11 19.51 12.11
CA VAL A 902 -33.34 20.64 11.23
C VAL A 902 -34.62 21.33 11.66
N LEU A 903 -34.53 22.61 12.00
CA LEU A 903 -35.72 23.42 12.26
C LEU A 903 -36.27 23.93 10.94
N ASN A 904 -37.55 23.64 10.66
CA ASN A 904 -38.16 24.11 9.43
C ASN A 904 -38.42 25.63 9.53
N PRO A 905 -37.80 26.48 8.69
CA PRO A 905 -38.02 27.93 8.73
C PRO A 905 -39.45 28.34 8.34
N ASN A 906 -40.20 27.46 7.69
CA ASN A 906 -41.61 27.65 7.36
C ASN A 906 -42.55 27.04 8.40
N GLY A 907 -42.02 26.35 9.42
CA GLY A 907 -42.81 25.73 10.49
C GLY A 907 -43.44 26.78 11.41
N GLN A 908 -44.64 26.48 11.92
CA GLN A 908 -45.41 27.39 12.78
C GLN A 908 -44.62 27.81 14.02
N TYR A 909 -43.83 26.89 14.57
CA TYR A 909 -43.09 27.10 15.82
C TYR A 909 -41.65 27.60 15.61
N TYR A 910 -41.21 27.83 14.38
CA TYR A 910 -39.82 28.14 14.06
C TYR A 910 -39.22 29.26 14.92
N LYS A 911 -39.90 30.42 15.02
CA LYS A 911 -39.39 31.57 15.77
C LYS A 911 -39.20 31.26 17.26
N SER A 912 -40.14 30.54 17.86
CA SER A 912 -40.07 30.14 19.27
C SER A 912 -38.95 29.13 19.50
N LEU A 913 -38.91 28.07 18.67
CA LEU A 913 -37.87 27.04 18.73
C LEU A 913 -36.48 27.64 18.55
N LYS A 914 -36.29 28.49 17.52
CA LYS A 914 -35.01 29.14 17.23
C LYS A 914 -34.51 29.99 18.40
N SER A 915 -35.41 30.71 19.08
CA SER A 915 -35.06 31.50 20.28
C SER A 915 -34.61 30.61 21.43
N ILE A 916 -35.31 29.49 21.66
CA ILE A 916 -35.09 28.60 22.81
C ILE A 916 -33.87 27.70 22.62
N VAL A 917 -33.53 27.38 21.36
CA VAL A 917 -32.35 26.59 21.03
C VAL A 917 -31.08 27.19 21.61
N ALA A 918 -30.95 28.52 21.64
CA ALA A 918 -29.80 29.19 22.25
C ALA A 918 -29.61 28.84 23.74
N ASP A 919 -30.70 28.54 24.46
CA ASP A 919 -30.66 28.19 25.88
C ASP A 919 -30.56 26.69 26.12
N VAL A 920 -31.11 25.86 25.23
CA VAL A 920 -31.21 24.40 25.41
C VAL A 920 -30.03 23.66 24.79
N PHE A 921 -29.67 24.00 23.56
CA PHE A 921 -28.65 23.29 22.80
C PHE A 921 -27.25 23.56 23.37
N GLU A 922 -26.42 22.52 23.39
CA GLU A 922 -24.99 22.62 23.65
C GLU A 922 -24.29 21.87 22.53
N ASP A 923 -23.26 22.48 21.94
CA ASP A 923 -22.45 21.77 20.97
C ASP A 923 -21.53 20.78 21.70
N THR A 924 -22.05 19.57 21.90
CA THR A 924 -21.34 18.45 22.53
C THR A 924 -20.72 17.50 21.51
N TYR A 925 -20.86 17.78 20.21
CA TYR A 925 -20.38 16.88 19.17
C TYR A 925 -18.86 16.95 19.09
N TRP A 926 -18.21 15.85 19.47
CA TRP A 926 -16.77 15.80 19.65
C TRP A 926 -16.01 16.05 18.35
N ALA A 927 -14.94 16.86 18.43
CA ALA A 927 -14.19 17.33 17.27
C ALA A 927 -13.67 16.20 16.37
N GLU A 928 -13.11 15.14 16.95
CA GLU A 928 -12.65 13.99 16.15
C GLU A 928 -13.83 13.26 15.49
N ASP A 929 -14.94 13.09 16.20
CA ASP A 929 -16.12 12.44 15.63
C ASP A 929 -16.69 13.27 14.46
N VAL A 930 -16.66 14.61 14.54
CA VAL A 930 -17.05 15.50 13.43
C VAL A 930 -16.18 15.28 12.20
N ILE A 931 -14.85 15.22 12.34
CA ILE A 931 -13.95 15.01 11.19
C ILE A 931 -14.20 13.65 10.54
N PHE A 932 -14.34 12.59 11.33
CA PHE A 932 -14.68 11.27 10.81
C PHE A 932 -16.06 11.28 10.11
N MET A 933 -17.04 11.98 10.66
CA MET A 933 -18.37 12.09 10.07
C MET A 933 -18.36 12.85 8.74
N GLU A 934 -17.63 13.95 8.65
CA GLU A 934 -17.45 14.69 7.41
C GLU A 934 -16.83 13.78 6.35
N ARG A 935 -15.72 13.11 6.69
CA ARG A 935 -15.03 12.23 5.77
C ARG A 935 -15.92 11.11 5.26
N ASN A 936 -16.58 10.38 6.15
CA ASN A 936 -17.36 9.21 5.76
C ASN A 936 -18.65 9.58 4.97
N SER A 937 -19.10 10.84 5.04
CA SER A 937 -20.31 11.31 4.35
C SER A 937 -20.05 11.86 2.94
N ARG A 938 -18.80 11.90 2.51
CA ARG A 938 -18.36 12.39 1.19
C ARG A 938 -19.03 11.67 0.01
N ASP A 939 -19.04 10.34 0.05
CA ASP A 939 -19.63 9.45 -0.96
C ASP A 939 -21.08 9.05 -0.65
N PHE A 940 -21.74 9.73 0.30
CA PHE A 940 -23.06 9.34 0.81
C PHE A 940 -24.11 9.15 -0.30
N LYS A 941 -24.18 10.08 -1.26
CA LYS A 941 -25.18 10.03 -2.33
C LYS A 941 -24.98 8.84 -3.27
N THR A 942 -23.76 8.60 -3.73
CA THR A 942 -23.46 7.49 -4.66
C THR A 942 -23.66 6.13 -3.98
N ARG A 943 -23.40 6.04 -2.67
CA ARG A 943 -23.71 4.84 -1.88
C ARG A 943 -25.22 4.56 -1.84
N ILE A 944 -26.06 5.58 -1.68
CA ILE A 944 -27.52 5.42 -1.68
C ILE A 944 -28.03 4.87 -3.01
N ASP A 945 -27.52 5.36 -4.15
CA ASP A 945 -27.94 4.87 -5.47
C ASP A 945 -27.68 3.37 -5.63
N ARG A 946 -26.48 2.91 -5.22
CA ARG A 946 -26.13 1.48 -5.25
C ARG A 946 -26.98 0.67 -4.29
N VAL A 947 -27.16 1.16 -3.06
CA VAL A 947 -27.95 0.49 -2.02
C VAL A 947 -29.41 0.33 -2.44
N ASN A 948 -30.01 1.36 -3.06
CA ASN A 948 -31.37 1.29 -3.62
C ASN A 948 -31.48 0.16 -4.66
N ALA A 949 -30.55 0.11 -5.62
CA ALA A 949 -30.56 -0.91 -6.67
C ALA A 949 -30.39 -2.32 -6.10
N ASN A 950 -29.46 -2.50 -5.15
CA ASN A 950 -29.22 -3.77 -4.48
C ASN A 950 -30.44 -4.23 -3.65
N ALA A 951 -31.10 -3.33 -2.95
CA ALA A 951 -32.26 -3.66 -2.12
C ALA A 951 -33.45 -4.12 -2.97
N GLU A 952 -33.73 -3.42 -4.07
CA GLU A 952 -34.78 -3.86 -5.01
C GLU A 952 -34.48 -5.24 -5.60
N ALA A 953 -33.23 -5.48 -5.99
CA ALA A 953 -32.75 -6.78 -6.47
C ALA A 953 -32.94 -7.91 -5.44
N ILE A 954 -32.71 -7.66 -4.16
CA ILE A 954 -32.91 -8.64 -3.08
C ILE A 954 -34.41 -8.86 -2.83
N CYS A 955 -35.22 -7.81 -2.84
CA CYS A 955 -36.67 -7.94 -2.70
C CYS A 955 -37.27 -8.83 -3.81
N GLU A 956 -36.82 -8.70 -5.05
CA GLU A 956 -37.24 -9.59 -6.16
C GLU A 956 -36.97 -11.06 -5.84
N VAL A 957 -35.77 -11.37 -5.35
CA VAL A 957 -35.36 -12.74 -4.97
C VAL A 957 -36.23 -13.27 -3.83
N LEU A 958 -36.47 -12.46 -2.80
CA LEU A 958 -37.26 -12.85 -1.64
C LEU A 958 -38.75 -13.05 -1.99
N ILE A 959 -39.35 -12.12 -2.71
CA ILE A 959 -40.77 -12.18 -3.10
C ILE A 959 -41.04 -13.40 -4.00
N GLY A 960 -40.09 -13.75 -4.88
CA GLY A 960 -40.23 -14.89 -5.78
C GLY A 960 -40.08 -16.27 -5.13
N HIS A 961 -39.69 -16.35 -3.84
CA HIS A 961 -39.33 -17.63 -3.21
C HIS A 961 -40.46 -18.21 -2.34
N PRO A 962 -40.81 -19.51 -2.47
CA PRO A 962 -41.97 -20.11 -1.79
C PRO A 962 -41.86 -20.17 -0.25
N SER A 963 -40.66 -20.16 0.32
CA SER A 963 -40.46 -20.15 1.79
C SER A 963 -40.70 -18.79 2.45
N VAL A 964 -40.74 -17.70 1.66
CA VAL A 964 -40.95 -16.35 2.17
C VAL A 964 -42.45 -16.10 2.33
N LYS A 965 -42.86 -15.63 3.51
CA LYS A 965 -44.25 -15.30 3.87
C LYS A 965 -44.59 -13.87 3.47
N LYS A 966 -43.72 -12.91 3.81
CA LYS A 966 -43.94 -11.49 3.52
C LYS A 966 -42.61 -10.76 3.43
N VAL A 967 -42.54 -9.78 2.53
CA VAL A 967 -41.43 -8.81 2.43
C VAL A 967 -41.99 -7.43 2.75
N TYR A 968 -41.28 -6.71 3.62
CA TYR A 968 -41.56 -5.34 4.02
C TYR A 968 -40.50 -4.44 3.38
N HIS A 969 -40.94 -3.52 2.53
CA HIS A 969 -40.10 -2.55 1.84
C HIS A 969 -41.00 -1.45 1.28
N PRO A 970 -40.60 -0.16 1.28
CA PRO A 970 -41.50 0.94 0.90
C PRO A 970 -42.12 0.79 -0.49
N LYS A 971 -41.42 0.13 -1.44
CA LYS A 971 -41.92 -0.16 -2.79
C LYS A 971 -43.09 -1.15 -2.84
N TYR A 972 -43.20 -2.04 -1.85
CA TYR A 972 -44.15 -3.17 -1.82
C TYR A 972 -45.16 -3.09 -0.67
N ASN A 973 -44.99 -2.13 0.24
CA ASN A 973 -45.92 -1.90 1.33
C ASN A 973 -47.21 -1.20 0.85
N GLU A 974 -48.31 -1.45 1.55
CA GLU A 974 -49.61 -0.81 1.26
C GLU A 974 -49.57 0.71 1.42
N SER A 975 -48.74 1.21 2.35
CA SER A 975 -48.49 2.65 2.57
C SER A 975 -47.59 3.31 1.52
N ARG A 976 -47.26 2.61 0.42
CA ARG A 976 -46.49 3.16 -0.70
C ARG A 976 -47.01 4.51 -1.20
N PRO A 977 -48.32 4.79 -1.35
CA PRO A 977 -48.80 6.09 -1.80
C PRO A 977 -48.31 7.25 -0.92
N HIS A 978 -48.18 7.03 0.39
CA HIS A 978 -47.63 8.04 1.32
C HIS A 978 -46.13 8.23 1.11
N TYR A 979 -45.37 7.15 0.84
CA TYR A 979 -43.94 7.24 0.48
C TYR A 979 -43.74 8.04 -0.80
N GLU A 980 -44.50 7.74 -1.86
CA GLU A 980 -44.40 8.41 -3.16
C GLU A 980 -44.70 9.92 -3.05
N ALA A 981 -45.64 10.32 -2.18
CA ALA A 981 -45.95 11.72 -1.93
C ALA A 981 -44.77 12.52 -1.32
N CYS A 982 -43.81 11.83 -0.70
CA CYS A 982 -42.62 12.42 -0.10
C CYS A 982 -41.34 12.09 -0.88
N ARG A 983 -41.39 11.28 -1.93
CA ARG A 983 -40.19 10.82 -2.66
C ARG A 983 -39.59 11.97 -3.47
N THR A 984 -38.27 12.10 -3.42
CA THR A 984 -37.55 13.12 -4.21
C THR A 984 -37.53 12.77 -5.69
N PRO A 985 -37.37 13.76 -6.60
CA PRO A 985 -37.11 13.48 -8.00
C PRO A 985 -35.86 12.61 -8.17
N GLY A 986 -36.03 11.39 -8.69
CA GLY A 986 -34.93 10.42 -8.85
C GLY A 986 -34.57 9.63 -7.59
N GLY A 987 -35.28 9.82 -6.46
CA GLY A 987 -35.08 9.05 -5.24
C GLY A 987 -35.52 7.59 -5.37
N GLY A 988 -34.80 6.68 -4.73
CA GLY A 988 -35.16 5.26 -4.63
C GLY A 988 -36.09 4.97 -3.45
N TYR A 989 -36.17 3.69 -3.03
CA TYR A 989 -37.01 3.24 -1.91
C TYR A 989 -36.23 2.90 -0.63
N GLY A 990 -34.92 3.14 -0.62
CA GLY A 990 -34.04 2.88 0.52
C GLY A 990 -33.37 1.50 0.48
N GLY A 991 -32.45 1.30 1.44
CA GLY A 991 -31.65 0.08 1.58
C GLY A 991 -32.12 -0.88 2.67
N LEU A 992 -33.14 -0.51 3.42
CA LEU A 992 -33.64 -1.32 4.53
C LEU A 992 -34.84 -2.12 4.03
N LEU A 993 -34.84 -3.42 4.28
CA LEU A 993 -36.00 -4.29 4.07
C LEU A 993 -36.10 -5.29 5.21
N SER A 994 -37.29 -5.85 5.40
CA SER A 994 -37.52 -6.95 6.33
C SER A 994 -38.26 -8.08 5.65
N CYS A 995 -38.10 -9.30 6.13
CA CYS A 995 -38.88 -10.44 5.65
C CYS A 995 -39.24 -11.38 6.78
N THR A 996 -40.34 -12.10 6.59
CA THR A 996 -40.74 -13.24 7.43
C THR A 996 -40.83 -14.48 6.56
N LEU A 997 -40.51 -15.63 7.14
CA LEU A 997 -40.66 -16.94 6.50
C LEU A 997 -41.92 -17.63 7.03
N LYS A 998 -42.34 -18.73 6.38
CA LYS A 998 -43.59 -19.42 6.76
C LYS A 998 -43.51 -20.06 8.15
N THR A 999 -42.32 -20.50 8.56
CA THR A 999 -42.09 -21.07 9.89
C THR A 999 -40.84 -20.51 10.56
N LYS A 1000 -40.80 -20.59 11.90
CA LYS A 1000 -39.63 -20.22 12.70
C LYS A 1000 -38.37 -21.00 12.32
N ALA A 1001 -38.51 -22.30 12.09
CA ALA A 1001 -37.39 -23.16 11.70
C ALA A 1001 -36.76 -22.72 10.37
N GLN A 1002 -37.59 -22.34 9.40
CA GLN A 1002 -37.12 -21.75 8.15
C GLN A 1002 -36.40 -20.41 8.39
N ALA A 1003 -36.95 -19.53 9.23
CA ALA A 1003 -36.34 -18.24 9.54
C ALA A 1003 -34.96 -18.40 10.20
N MET A 1004 -34.83 -19.33 11.15
CA MET A 1004 -33.56 -19.68 11.78
C MET A 1004 -32.54 -20.19 10.76
N ALA A 1005 -32.94 -21.14 9.91
CA ALA A 1005 -32.07 -21.71 8.88
C ALA A 1005 -31.64 -20.68 7.82
N PHE A 1006 -32.57 -19.83 7.38
CA PHE A 1006 -32.28 -18.72 6.47
C PHE A 1006 -31.27 -17.75 7.09
N TYR A 1007 -31.51 -17.31 8.33
CA TYR A 1007 -30.63 -16.38 9.02
C TYR A 1007 -29.23 -16.97 9.21
N ASP A 1008 -29.11 -18.20 9.69
CA ASP A 1008 -27.83 -18.85 9.99
C ASP A 1008 -27.02 -19.15 8.71
N ALA A 1009 -27.69 -19.42 7.59
CA ALA A 1009 -27.04 -19.71 6.29
C ALA A 1009 -26.67 -18.45 5.48
N LEU A 1010 -27.25 -17.29 5.80
CA LEU A 1010 -27.05 -16.06 5.04
C LEU A 1010 -25.66 -15.46 5.31
N ASP A 1011 -24.75 -15.59 4.37
CA ASP A 1011 -23.36 -15.11 4.41
C ASP A 1011 -23.26 -13.58 4.26
N THR A 1012 -23.72 -12.88 5.29
CA THR A 1012 -23.70 -11.42 5.44
C THR A 1012 -23.20 -11.08 6.83
N ALA A 1013 -22.80 -9.84 7.07
CA ALA A 1013 -22.49 -9.41 8.42
C ALA A 1013 -23.76 -9.45 9.30
N LYS A 1014 -23.60 -9.79 10.57
CA LYS A 1014 -24.72 -10.11 11.47
C LYS A 1014 -24.74 -9.20 12.69
N GLY A 1015 -25.63 -8.21 12.78
CA GLY A 1015 -25.57 -7.28 13.90
C GLY A 1015 -26.74 -6.30 14.00
N PRO A 1016 -26.85 -5.60 15.15
CA PRO A 1016 -28.02 -4.78 15.48
C PRO A 1016 -28.13 -3.45 14.71
N SER A 1017 -27.04 -2.99 14.10
CA SER A 1017 -27.00 -1.71 13.37
C SER A 1017 -27.61 -1.81 11.97
N LEU A 1018 -27.59 -0.69 11.23
CA LEU A 1018 -28.05 -0.59 9.84
C LEU A 1018 -27.33 0.56 9.12
N GLY A 1019 -27.49 0.63 7.79
CA GLY A 1019 -26.94 1.67 6.94
C GLY A 1019 -25.42 1.62 6.87
N THR A 1020 -24.84 0.43 6.71
CA THR A 1020 -23.40 0.23 6.55
C THR A 1020 -23.03 0.05 5.07
N ASN A 1021 -21.74 0.22 4.74
CA ASN A 1021 -21.25 -0.02 3.38
C ASN A 1021 -21.31 -1.50 2.96
N PHE A 1022 -21.48 -2.40 3.93
CA PHE A 1022 -21.72 -3.83 3.74
C PHE A 1022 -23.11 -4.21 4.26
N THR A 1023 -23.63 -5.34 3.82
CA THR A 1023 -24.96 -5.84 4.18
C THR A 1023 -24.96 -6.37 5.61
N LEU A 1024 -25.89 -5.86 6.42
CA LEU A 1024 -26.14 -6.26 7.81
C LEU A 1024 -27.49 -6.96 7.94
N THR A 1025 -27.50 -8.13 8.56
CA THR A 1025 -28.73 -8.88 8.84
C THR A 1025 -28.89 -9.11 10.34
N SER A 1026 -30.13 -9.02 10.85
CA SER A 1026 -30.46 -9.31 12.25
C SER A 1026 -31.86 -9.91 12.40
N PRO A 1027 -32.09 -10.86 13.33
CA PRO A 1027 -33.43 -11.23 13.75
C PRO A 1027 -33.96 -10.11 14.66
N TYR A 1028 -34.57 -9.09 14.04
CA TYR A 1028 -34.75 -7.78 14.67
C TYR A 1028 -35.54 -7.85 15.97
N VAL A 1029 -36.64 -8.60 15.98
CA VAL A 1029 -37.56 -8.64 17.13
C VAL A 1029 -36.95 -9.43 18.28
N ILE A 1030 -36.23 -10.50 17.98
CA ILE A 1030 -35.42 -11.23 18.96
C ILE A 1030 -34.39 -10.32 19.60
N LEU A 1031 -33.71 -9.48 18.81
CA LEU A 1031 -32.64 -8.62 19.34
C LEU A 1031 -33.17 -7.35 20.04
N ALA A 1032 -34.28 -6.78 19.60
CA ALA A 1032 -34.76 -5.49 20.11
C ALA A 1032 -35.89 -5.63 21.15
N HIS A 1033 -36.64 -6.73 21.12
CA HIS A 1033 -37.86 -6.94 21.90
C HIS A 1033 -37.94 -8.34 22.50
N TYR A 1034 -36.81 -8.97 22.85
CA TYR A 1034 -36.77 -10.34 23.37
C TYR A 1034 -37.73 -10.58 24.55
N ARG A 1035 -37.80 -9.60 25.46
CA ARG A 1035 -38.67 -9.65 26.65
C ARG A 1035 -40.09 -9.12 26.39
N GLU A 1036 -40.38 -8.68 25.18
CA GLU A 1036 -41.61 -8.00 24.76
C GLU A 1036 -42.19 -8.60 23.46
N LEU A 1037 -41.92 -9.88 23.16
CA LEU A 1037 -42.31 -10.51 21.88
C LEU A 1037 -43.82 -10.47 21.63
N ASP A 1038 -44.63 -10.81 22.63
CA ASP A 1038 -46.09 -10.79 22.51
C ASP A 1038 -46.63 -9.37 22.30
N TRP A 1039 -46.01 -8.38 22.97
CA TRP A 1039 -46.35 -6.98 22.81
C TRP A 1039 -46.01 -6.48 21.40
N ALA A 1040 -44.82 -6.78 20.89
CA ALA A 1040 -44.43 -6.44 19.53
C ALA A 1040 -45.33 -7.13 18.48
N ALA A 1041 -45.64 -8.41 18.68
CA ALA A 1041 -46.54 -9.17 17.83
C ALA A 1041 -47.96 -8.57 17.79
N SER A 1042 -48.44 -8.01 18.91
CA SER A 1042 -49.75 -7.33 18.96
C SER A 1042 -49.85 -6.12 18.01
N PHE A 1043 -48.71 -5.50 17.66
CA PHE A 1043 -48.64 -4.41 16.67
C PHE A 1043 -48.34 -4.87 15.24
N GLY A 1044 -48.34 -6.19 14.99
CA GLY A 1044 -48.03 -6.78 13.69
C GLY A 1044 -46.54 -6.97 13.43
N VAL A 1045 -45.69 -6.83 14.46
CA VAL A 1045 -44.25 -7.06 14.36
C VAL A 1045 -43.96 -8.53 14.68
N ASP A 1046 -43.90 -9.37 13.65
CA ASP A 1046 -43.73 -10.82 13.75
C ASP A 1046 -42.43 -11.19 14.51
N PRO A 1047 -42.48 -12.03 15.58
CA PRO A 1047 -41.31 -12.40 16.38
C PRO A 1047 -40.15 -12.99 15.57
N ASP A 1048 -40.45 -13.61 14.43
CA ASP A 1048 -39.46 -14.25 13.57
C ASP A 1048 -38.99 -13.34 12.42
N LEU A 1049 -39.29 -12.03 12.48
CA LEU A 1049 -38.91 -11.05 11.46
C LEU A 1049 -37.39 -10.85 11.39
N ILE A 1050 -36.88 -10.98 10.17
CA ILE A 1050 -35.47 -10.76 9.83
C ILE A 1050 -35.36 -9.43 9.10
N ARG A 1051 -34.54 -8.53 9.64
CA ARG A 1051 -34.25 -7.23 9.04
C ARG A 1051 -32.91 -7.28 8.31
N ILE A 1052 -32.89 -6.75 7.11
CA ILE A 1052 -31.74 -6.71 6.20
C ILE A 1052 -31.48 -5.24 5.84
N SER A 1053 -30.30 -4.76 6.20
CA SER A 1053 -29.76 -3.48 5.77
C SER A 1053 -28.76 -3.72 4.65
N VAL A 1054 -29.15 -3.44 3.43
CA VAL A 1054 -28.39 -3.75 2.22
C VAL A 1054 -27.20 -2.80 2.05
N GLY A 1055 -26.04 -3.36 1.69
CA GLY A 1055 -24.78 -2.65 1.45
C GLY A 1055 -24.43 -2.52 -0.03
N LEU A 1056 -23.14 -2.34 -0.30
CA LEU A 1056 -22.58 -2.01 -1.61
C LEU A 1056 -22.06 -3.24 -2.39
N GLU A 1057 -22.25 -4.45 -1.88
CA GLU A 1057 -21.71 -5.67 -2.51
C GLU A 1057 -22.32 -5.94 -3.90
N GLU A 1058 -21.54 -6.54 -4.81
CA GLU A 1058 -21.95 -6.76 -6.21
C GLU A 1058 -22.79 -8.04 -6.43
N ASP A 1059 -22.66 -9.08 -5.61
CA ASP A 1059 -23.36 -10.37 -5.80
C ASP A 1059 -24.19 -10.78 -4.58
N LEU A 1060 -25.18 -9.96 -4.22
CA LEU A 1060 -26.10 -10.28 -3.12
C LEU A 1060 -27.21 -11.24 -3.56
N LYS A 1061 -27.63 -11.26 -4.83
CA LYS A 1061 -28.69 -12.16 -5.31
C LYS A 1061 -28.33 -13.63 -5.05
N SER A 1062 -27.08 -14.04 -5.33
CA SER A 1062 -26.66 -15.42 -5.10
C SER A 1062 -26.58 -15.77 -3.60
N VAL A 1063 -26.10 -14.85 -2.77
CA VAL A 1063 -26.03 -15.00 -1.30
C VAL A 1063 -27.42 -15.27 -0.71
N PHE A 1064 -28.40 -14.47 -1.08
CA PHE A 1064 -29.78 -14.64 -0.62
C PHE A 1064 -30.43 -15.91 -1.17
N ALA A 1065 -30.22 -16.23 -2.45
CA ALA A 1065 -30.72 -17.46 -3.04
C ALA A 1065 -30.14 -18.71 -2.36
N ASN A 1066 -28.86 -18.70 -1.99
CA ASN A 1066 -28.21 -19.81 -1.27
C ASN A 1066 -28.84 -20.01 0.12
N ALA A 1067 -29.06 -18.93 0.87
CA ALA A 1067 -29.69 -18.98 2.18
C ALA A 1067 -31.15 -19.46 2.12
N LEU A 1068 -31.89 -19.05 1.09
CA LEU A 1068 -33.27 -19.51 0.87
C LEU A 1068 -33.35 -21.02 0.61
N ARG A 1069 -32.37 -21.62 -0.08
CA ARG A 1069 -32.30 -23.08 -0.23
C ARG A 1069 -32.11 -23.81 1.10
N ALA A 1070 -31.35 -23.24 2.05
CA ALA A 1070 -31.23 -23.79 3.39
C ALA A 1070 -32.56 -23.71 4.18
N ALA A 1071 -33.34 -22.65 3.97
CA ALA A 1071 -34.67 -22.55 4.54
C ALA A 1071 -35.64 -23.59 3.94
N GLU A 1072 -35.56 -23.81 2.62
CA GLU A 1072 -36.37 -24.81 1.92
C GLU A 1072 -36.05 -26.23 2.40
N SER A 1073 -34.77 -26.59 2.61
CA SER A 1073 -34.40 -27.95 3.03
C SER A 1073 -35.00 -28.36 4.38
N VAL A 1074 -35.14 -27.42 5.33
CA VAL A 1074 -35.78 -27.67 6.64
C VAL A 1074 -37.28 -28.00 6.50
N SER A 1075 -37.89 -27.59 5.37
CA SER A 1075 -39.30 -27.87 5.08
C SER A 1075 -39.53 -29.30 4.59
N ASN A 1076 -38.49 -29.96 4.07
CA ASN A 1076 -38.58 -31.33 3.54
C ASN A 1076 -38.29 -32.40 4.60
N GLU A 1077 -37.86 -31.99 5.81
CA GLU A 1077 -37.62 -32.87 6.97
C GLU A 1077 -38.78 -32.85 7.99
N SER A 1078 -39.80 -32.01 7.75
CA SER A 1078 -41.04 -31.90 8.55
C SER A 1078 -42.18 -32.59 7.81
#